data_AF-A0AAE0VM30-F1
#
_entry.id   AF-A0AAE0VM30-F1
#
_cell.length_a   1.000
_cell.length_b   1.000
_cell.length_c   1.000
_cell.angle_alpha   90.00
_cell.angle_beta   90.00
_cell.angle_gamma   90.00
#
_symmetry.space_group_name_H-M   'P 1'
#
loop_
_entity.id
_entity.type
_entity.pdbx_description
1 polymer ?
#
loop_
_entity_poly.entity_id
_entity_poly.type
_entity_poly.pdbx_seq_one_letter_code
_entity_poly.pdbx_strand_id
1 'polypeptide(L)'
;MKIAIQGVRGAFHQIAAEERYGKGVDVMECPTFEDVCKAVSQKFANAGMLAIENTTIGSFLMNYKLIREYELFIIGEVCLQVHHNLLALANQKIEDLRIVRSQDYAIAQCSEFLKKHDHLKTEVVTDTALAAKNIADKQEMNVGAIASVRAAEIYGLQIIAEKIETCSRNFTSMKVAIQGVKGAFHEIAVKEKFGKEVEVVECQSFDDVCQAVIEGSVDTGIFAIEDTTVGFFLPNFRLILENNLFITDEIYLQIRHNLIALPNQKIEDLRVVRSQDIAIEECKDFLNKYPHLSIEVVADTALAAKHIANKKEKGVAVIASYRAAEIYGLDIVKEKIETIEHNYTRFLLVSKVPNPPNSSQNKATLLIDVKHEPGSLVSALNVFKIYDVNMLKIQSVPHPEIPFQFMMYLDVTWENQEHFEKAIEQLKKRTLDLIVCGLYVEGKINTQATEKTHHATIRVDEKGVMDMPKQKILNEIVAQDWRNWIPVRNNMPADYFLISGPCSAETEKQTRQTLDQLLALNKVSLFRAGVWKPRTRAGGFEGNGVTALKWLQKFQEETGEHVTVEVATGQHVKECLDHGINILWIGARTSANPFSVQEIANAVQDTDVVVMVKNPVNPDLELWIGAIERIANAGITKIAAIHRGFSVAEKSKYRNYPAWSLPLQLQERFPQLPMINDPSHICGKREFLFEVSQKAIDLGVNGFIIESHIDPSKAWTDAAQQLTPQALNEMLAALSWNRTNSKENEPKRSHLDPLKEFRENILNLDKDIIKSLGKRMEIVREIGEHKKKHRKEPEDPEYWNLAQNERALVCKELNLNEKFVIELFNHIQSESISIQK
;
A
#
# COMPACT_ATOMS: atom_id res chain seq x y z
N MET A 1 54.67 -14.69 7.66
CA MET A 1 53.44 -13.94 8.01
C MET A 1 52.55 -14.89 8.77
N LYS A 2 51.98 -14.45 9.90
CA LYS A 2 51.11 -15.26 10.76
C LYS A 2 49.67 -14.84 10.60
N ILE A 3 48.78 -15.78 10.31
CA ILE A 3 47.36 -15.53 10.04
C ILE A 3 46.52 -16.15 11.15
N ALA A 4 45.68 -15.36 11.83
CA ALA A 4 44.69 -15.88 12.77
C ALA A 4 43.50 -16.49 12.00
N ILE A 5 43.08 -17.69 12.39
CA ILE A 5 41.96 -18.43 11.77
C ILE A 5 40.99 -18.91 12.86
N GLN A 6 39.69 -18.91 12.55
CA GLN A 6 38.70 -19.49 13.46
C GLN A 6 38.66 -21.02 13.29
N GLY A 7 38.68 -21.75 14.40
CA GLY A 7 38.77 -23.21 14.45
C GLY A 7 40.20 -23.74 14.63
N VAL A 8 40.35 -25.07 14.54
CA VAL A 8 41.66 -25.75 14.60
C VAL A 8 42.24 -25.97 13.19
N ARG A 9 43.51 -26.40 13.11
CA ARG A 9 44.13 -26.81 11.84
C ARG A 9 43.26 -27.81 11.07
N GLY A 10 43.18 -27.63 9.76
CA GLY A 10 42.26 -28.37 8.88
C GLY A 10 40.90 -27.69 8.68
N ALA A 11 40.55 -26.64 9.44
CA ALA A 11 39.34 -25.87 9.20
C ALA A 11 39.39 -25.15 7.83
N PHE A 12 38.22 -24.86 7.25
CA PHE A 12 38.12 -24.16 5.96
C PHE A 12 38.81 -22.78 5.97
N HIS A 13 38.87 -22.10 7.12
CA HIS A 13 39.64 -20.86 7.29
C HIS A 13 41.16 -21.03 7.09
N GLN A 14 41.74 -22.20 7.41
CA GLN A 14 43.13 -22.50 7.04
C GLN A 14 43.27 -22.62 5.52
N ILE A 15 42.34 -23.30 4.85
CA ILE A 15 42.40 -23.52 3.40
C ILE A 15 42.33 -22.17 2.67
N ALA A 16 41.43 -21.28 3.07
CA ALA A 16 41.35 -19.91 2.54
C ALA A 16 42.63 -19.10 2.81
N ALA A 17 43.28 -19.28 3.97
CA ALA A 17 44.56 -18.63 4.26
C ALA A 17 45.71 -19.18 3.41
N GLU A 18 45.78 -20.49 3.20
CA GLU A 18 46.75 -21.16 2.31
C GLU A 18 46.52 -20.80 0.84
N GLU A 19 45.29 -20.55 0.42
CA GLU A 19 44.93 -20.10 -0.93
C GLU A 19 45.38 -18.65 -1.19
N ARG A 20 45.18 -17.73 -0.22
CA ARG A 20 45.61 -16.33 -0.38
C ARG A 20 47.12 -16.12 -0.24
N TYR A 21 47.75 -16.80 0.72
CA TYR A 21 49.13 -16.51 1.15
C TYR A 21 50.12 -17.62 0.82
N GLY A 22 49.66 -18.70 0.18
CA GLY A 22 50.47 -19.86 -0.22
C GLY A 22 50.46 -20.99 0.81
N LYS A 23 50.66 -22.22 0.31
CA LYS A 23 50.79 -23.42 1.15
C LYS A 23 51.98 -23.29 2.10
N GLY A 24 51.74 -23.46 3.40
CA GLY A 24 52.76 -23.33 4.44
C GLY A 24 52.77 -21.97 5.18
N VAL A 25 51.74 -21.13 5.00
CA VAL A 25 51.54 -19.95 5.85
C VAL A 25 51.40 -20.35 7.34
N ASP A 26 52.01 -19.57 8.24
CA ASP A 26 51.89 -19.82 9.69
C ASP A 26 50.48 -19.42 10.16
N VAL A 27 49.76 -20.35 10.78
CA VAL A 27 48.38 -20.14 11.25
C VAL A 27 48.28 -20.19 12.78
N MET A 28 47.58 -19.21 13.34
CA MET A 28 47.17 -19.15 14.74
C MET A 28 45.72 -19.64 14.86
N GLU A 29 45.51 -20.72 15.60
CA GLU A 29 44.18 -21.26 15.91
C GLU A 29 43.49 -20.35 16.94
N CYS A 30 42.27 -19.91 16.63
CA CYS A 30 41.44 -19.06 17.48
C CYS A 30 40.06 -19.74 17.71
N PRO A 31 39.55 -19.84 18.95
CA PRO A 31 38.25 -20.49 19.22
C PRO A 31 37.07 -19.78 18.52
N THR A 32 37.07 -18.45 18.51
CA THR A 32 36.01 -17.62 17.93
C THR A 32 36.54 -16.62 16.90
N PHE A 33 35.64 -16.04 16.08
CA PHE A 33 36.00 -14.91 15.22
C PHE A 33 36.38 -13.64 16.00
N GLU A 34 35.86 -13.47 17.22
CA GLU A 34 36.27 -12.37 18.09
C GLU A 34 37.73 -12.55 18.52
N ASP A 35 38.16 -13.78 18.82
CA ASP A 35 39.55 -14.09 19.15
C ASP A 35 40.49 -13.89 17.94
N VAL A 36 40.01 -14.12 16.71
CA VAL A 36 40.74 -13.75 15.48
C VAL A 36 40.96 -12.23 15.43
N CYS A 37 39.93 -11.42 15.67
CA CYS A 37 40.05 -9.96 15.68
C CYS A 37 40.96 -9.46 16.82
N LYS A 38 40.82 -10.00 18.03
CA LYS A 38 41.72 -9.72 19.17
C LYS A 38 43.17 -10.01 18.81
N ALA A 39 43.45 -11.18 18.21
CA ALA A 39 44.81 -11.57 17.84
C ALA A 39 45.46 -10.61 16.82
N VAL A 40 44.70 -10.07 15.86
CA VAL A 40 45.21 -9.09 14.90
C VAL A 40 45.39 -7.72 15.56
N SER A 41 44.37 -7.22 16.28
CA SER A 41 44.40 -5.92 16.95
C SER A 41 45.54 -5.81 17.98
N GLN A 42 45.76 -6.88 18.76
CA GLN A 42 46.85 -6.99 19.74
C GLN A 42 48.20 -7.39 19.11
N LYS A 43 48.28 -7.49 17.78
CA LYS A 43 49.49 -7.79 16.99
C LYS A 43 50.12 -9.17 17.26
N PHE A 44 49.33 -10.12 17.78
CA PHE A 44 49.72 -11.53 17.90
C PHE A 44 49.65 -12.29 16.55
N ALA A 45 48.86 -11.77 15.60
CA ALA A 45 48.85 -12.17 14.19
C ALA A 45 49.04 -10.96 13.27
N ASN A 46 49.51 -11.18 12.04
CA ASN A 46 49.69 -10.13 11.03
C ASN A 46 48.39 -9.80 10.27
N ALA A 47 47.50 -10.78 10.13
CA ALA A 47 46.16 -10.63 9.56
C ALA A 47 45.25 -11.75 10.11
N GLY A 48 43.94 -11.63 9.88
CA GLY A 48 42.94 -12.61 10.29
C GLY A 48 42.12 -13.07 9.09
N MET A 49 41.70 -14.33 9.10
CA MET A 49 40.76 -14.88 8.13
C MET A 49 39.39 -15.04 8.80
N LEU A 50 38.40 -14.29 8.34
CA LEU A 50 37.02 -14.35 8.81
C LEU A 50 36.13 -14.83 7.67
N ALA A 51 35.16 -15.71 7.96
CA ALA A 51 34.06 -15.95 7.03
C ALA A 51 33.17 -14.71 7.02
N ILE A 52 33.09 -14.03 5.87
CA ILE A 52 32.32 -12.79 5.74
C ILE A 52 30.97 -13.05 5.07
N GLU A 53 30.91 -13.99 4.14
CA GLU A 53 29.67 -14.46 3.55
C GLU A 53 29.68 -15.99 3.40
N ASN A 54 28.54 -16.61 3.65
CA ASN A 54 28.24 -17.99 3.28
C ASN A 54 26.83 -17.95 2.72
N THR A 55 26.69 -18.06 1.41
CA THR A 55 25.40 -17.89 0.76
C THR A 55 24.28 -18.89 1.20
N THR A 56 24.50 -19.90 2.07
CA THR A 56 23.45 -20.74 2.70
C THR A 56 22.88 -20.09 3.97
N ILE A 57 23.60 -19.12 4.52
CA ILE A 57 23.36 -18.44 5.80
C ILE A 57 23.31 -16.91 5.59
N GLY A 58 23.65 -16.43 4.38
CA GLY A 58 23.85 -15.02 4.05
C GLY A 58 25.21 -14.46 4.49
N SER A 59 25.29 -13.13 4.56
CA SER A 59 26.48 -12.42 5.05
C SER A 59 26.59 -12.55 6.58
N PHE A 60 27.76 -12.93 7.10
CA PHE A 60 28.03 -13.00 8.54
C PHE A 60 28.24 -11.59 9.12
N LEU A 61 27.14 -10.86 9.27
CA LEU A 61 27.12 -9.48 9.74
C LEU A 61 27.80 -9.27 11.11
N MET A 62 27.84 -10.29 11.96
CA MET A 62 28.62 -10.26 13.22
C MET A 62 30.12 -10.12 12.98
N ASN A 63 30.67 -10.74 11.93
CA ASN A 63 32.10 -10.65 11.61
C ASN A 63 32.46 -9.28 11.01
N TYR A 64 31.55 -8.65 10.26
CA TYR A 64 31.67 -7.24 9.89
C TYR A 64 31.66 -6.31 11.12
N LYS A 65 30.84 -6.60 12.14
CA LYS A 65 30.85 -5.85 13.41
C LYS A 65 32.21 -6.01 14.11
N LEU A 66 32.74 -7.22 14.20
CA LEU A 66 34.04 -7.50 14.83
C LEU A 66 35.21 -6.81 14.11
N ILE A 67 35.17 -6.67 12.79
CA ILE A 67 36.17 -5.88 12.05
C ILE A 67 36.15 -4.41 12.48
N ARG A 68 34.96 -3.82 12.64
CA ARG A 68 34.79 -2.43 13.10
C ARG A 68 35.16 -2.24 14.56
N GLU A 69 34.71 -3.13 15.44
CA GLU A 69 34.92 -3.08 16.89
C GLU A 69 36.40 -3.15 17.29
N TYR A 70 37.22 -3.84 16.49
CA TYR A 70 38.66 -3.98 16.70
C TYR A 70 39.52 -3.07 15.80
N GLU A 71 38.90 -2.10 15.11
CA GLU A 71 39.52 -1.13 14.19
C GLU A 71 40.39 -1.77 13.09
N LEU A 72 39.91 -2.87 12.53
CA LEU A 72 40.64 -3.66 11.52
C LEU A 72 40.24 -3.26 10.09
N PHE A 73 41.19 -3.43 9.16
CA PHE A 73 40.99 -3.16 7.73
C PHE A 73 40.90 -4.45 6.92
N ILE A 74 39.96 -4.51 5.97
CA ILE A 74 39.89 -5.60 4.99
C ILE A 74 40.98 -5.39 3.94
N ILE A 75 41.96 -6.31 3.91
CA ILE A 75 43.10 -6.29 2.97
C ILE A 75 42.92 -7.21 1.76
N GLY A 76 41.68 -7.61 1.49
CA GLY A 76 41.23 -8.41 0.36
C GLY A 76 40.49 -9.70 0.77
N GLU A 77 40.08 -10.46 -0.24
CA GLU A 77 39.12 -11.57 -0.13
C GLU A 77 39.66 -12.90 -0.68
N VAL A 78 38.92 -13.99 -0.42
CA VAL A 78 39.05 -15.32 -1.03
C VAL A 78 37.65 -15.94 -1.13
N CYS A 79 37.29 -16.47 -2.29
CA CYS A 79 36.07 -17.24 -2.49
C CYS A 79 36.38 -18.74 -2.50
N LEU A 80 36.25 -19.41 -1.35
CA LEU A 80 36.54 -20.83 -1.20
C LEU A 80 35.29 -21.69 -1.46
N GLN A 81 35.39 -22.70 -2.34
CA GLN A 81 34.34 -23.71 -2.51
C GLN A 81 34.36 -24.73 -1.35
N VAL A 82 33.24 -24.90 -0.64
CA VAL A 82 33.17 -25.76 0.55
C VAL A 82 32.71 -27.17 0.18
N HIS A 83 33.66 -28.07 0.01
CA HIS A 83 33.40 -29.50 -0.15
C HIS A 83 33.46 -30.22 1.20
N HIS A 84 32.35 -30.85 1.59
CA HIS A 84 32.22 -31.67 2.80
C HIS A 84 32.50 -33.13 2.48
N ASN A 85 33.26 -33.80 3.34
CA ASN A 85 33.69 -35.18 3.12
C ASN A 85 33.50 -35.99 4.40
N LEU A 86 33.05 -37.24 4.27
CA LEU A 86 32.96 -38.15 5.40
C LEU A 86 34.32 -38.79 5.66
N LEU A 87 34.90 -38.53 6.81
CA LEU A 87 36.20 -39.02 7.26
C LEU A 87 36.05 -40.09 8.34
N ALA A 88 36.92 -41.09 8.37
CA ALA A 88 37.00 -42.08 9.45
C ALA A 88 38.44 -42.61 9.62
N LEU A 89 38.71 -43.36 10.69
CA LEU A 89 39.97 -44.11 10.81
C LEU A 89 40.10 -45.14 9.68
N ALA A 90 41.34 -45.44 9.29
CA ALA A 90 41.65 -46.34 8.19
C ALA A 90 41.01 -47.74 8.33
N ASN A 91 40.63 -48.33 7.19
CA ASN A 91 39.99 -49.64 7.06
C ASN A 91 38.52 -49.73 7.53
N GLN A 92 37.89 -48.62 7.92
CA GLN A 92 36.44 -48.57 8.14
C GLN A 92 35.70 -48.28 6.84
N LYS A 93 34.48 -48.80 6.70
CA LYS A 93 33.54 -48.46 5.63
C LYS A 93 32.32 -47.73 6.19
N ILE A 94 31.48 -47.20 5.30
CA ILE A 94 30.29 -46.43 5.70
C ILE A 94 29.26 -47.28 6.46
N GLU A 95 29.23 -48.59 6.23
CA GLU A 95 28.34 -49.54 6.91
C GLU A 95 28.78 -49.87 8.35
N ASP A 96 30.06 -49.67 8.65
CA ASP A 96 30.65 -49.88 9.98
C ASP A 96 30.34 -48.69 10.92
N LEU A 97 30.18 -47.50 10.35
CA LEU A 97 29.89 -46.28 11.09
C LEU A 97 28.48 -46.31 11.71
N ARG A 98 28.36 -45.72 12.90
CA ARG A 98 27.10 -45.56 13.65
C ARG A 98 26.82 -44.11 14.04
N ILE A 99 27.88 -43.31 14.17
CA ILE A 99 27.81 -41.91 14.56
C ILE A 99 28.59 -41.08 13.56
N VAL A 100 28.07 -39.90 13.20
CA VAL A 100 28.73 -38.90 12.37
C VAL A 100 28.77 -37.58 13.14
N ARG A 101 29.97 -37.06 13.39
CA ARG A 101 30.20 -35.79 14.09
C ARG A 101 30.54 -34.65 13.14
N SER A 102 29.92 -33.50 13.33
CA SER A 102 30.40 -32.24 12.76
C SER A 102 29.69 -31.04 13.37
N GLN A 103 30.01 -29.85 12.87
CA GLN A 103 29.21 -28.65 13.11
C GLN A 103 27.77 -28.85 12.57
N ASP A 104 26.79 -28.27 13.26
CA ASP A 104 25.37 -28.28 12.91
C ASP A 104 25.10 -27.88 11.46
N TYR A 105 25.71 -26.79 10.99
CA TYR A 105 25.60 -26.35 9.59
C TYR A 105 26.17 -27.37 8.59
N ALA A 106 27.29 -28.03 8.90
CA ALA A 106 27.87 -29.04 8.02
C ALA A 106 27.00 -30.31 7.97
N ILE A 107 26.37 -30.69 9.08
CA ILE A 107 25.37 -31.77 9.15
C ILE A 107 24.14 -31.41 8.30
N ALA A 108 23.60 -30.20 8.43
CA ALA A 108 22.46 -29.72 7.66
C ALA A 108 22.76 -29.70 6.14
N GLN A 109 23.94 -29.19 5.76
CA GLN A 109 24.40 -29.16 4.37
C GLN A 109 24.62 -30.54 3.75
N CYS A 110 24.78 -31.61 4.55
CA CYS A 110 24.92 -33.00 4.06
C CYS A 110 23.65 -33.85 4.29
N SER A 111 22.51 -33.22 4.56
CA SER A 111 21.28 -33.90 5.00
C SER A 111 20.71 -34.89 3.98
N GLU A 112 20.89 -34.72 2.67
CA GLU A 112 20.49 -35.73 1.69
C GLU A 112 21.34 -36.99 1.75
N PHE A 113 22.66 -36.84 1.93
CA PHE A 113 23.56 -37.96 2.07
C PHE A 113 23.27 -38.74 3.36
N LEU A 114 23.01 -38.03 4.46
CA LEU A 114 22.67 -38.63 5.75
C LEU A 114 21.30 -39.34 5.70
N LYS A 115 20.29 -38.78 5.02
CA LYS A 115 18.99 -39.45 4.79
C LYS A 115 19.10 -40.74 3.98
N LYS A 116 20.10 -40.89 3.12
CA LYS A 116 20.39 -42.11 2.35
C LYS A 116 21.10 -43.19 3.20
N HIS A 117 21.54 -42.85 4.41
CA HIS A 117 22.29 -43.71 5.34
C HIS A 117 21.67 -43.58 6.74
N ASP A 118 20.42 -44.00 6.89
CA ASP A 118 19.60 -43.87 8.11
C ASP A 118 20.17 -44.57 9.35
N HIS A 119 21.13 -45.47 9.17
CA HIS A 119 21.90 -46.10 10.25
C HIS A 119 22.92 -45.18 10.93
N LEU A 120 23.16 -43.98 10.38
CA LEU A 120 24.10 -42.98 10.90
C LEU A 120 23.38 -41.94 11.78
N LYS A 121 23.73 -41.91 13.08
CA LYS A 121 23.26 -40.87 14.00
C LYS A 121 24.18 -39.65 13.97
N THR A 122 23.62 -38.46 13.91
CA THR A 122 24.38 -37.20 13.88
C THR A 122 24.63 -36.66 15.29
N GLU A 123 25.88 -36.32 15.60
CA GLU A 123 26.29 -35.65 16.84
C GLU A 123 26.89 -34.27 16.52
N VAL A 124 26.36 -33.21 17.11
CA VAL A 124 26.83 -31.83 16.88
C VAL A 124 28.07 -31.54 17.72
N VAL A 125 29.10 -30.96 17.10
CA VAL A 125 30.29 -30.40 17.75
C VAL A 125 30.53 -28.96 17.28
N THR A 126 31.46 -28.24 17.88
CA THR A 126 31.66 -26.79 17.63
C THR A 126 32.44 -26.44 16.36
N ASP A 127 33.22 -27.36 15.80
CA ASP A 127 34.00 -27.15 14.58
C ASP A 127 34.18 -28.46 13.79
N THR A 128 34.19 -28.33 12.46
CA THR A 128 34.31 -29.46 11.51
C THR A 128 35.68 -30.14 11.59
N ALA A 129 36.77 -29.39 11.73
CA ALA A 129 38.12 -29.96 11.84
C ALA A 129 38.36 -30.53 13.25
N LEU A 130 37.79 -29.93 14.29
CA LEU A 130 37.76 -30.48 15.65
C LEU A 130 37.03 -31.84 15.72
N ALA A 131 36.00 -32.06 14.89
CA ALA A 131 35.36 -33.37 14.76
C ALA A 131 36.36 -34.44 14.30
N ALA A 132 37.09 -34.15 13.23
CA ALA A 132 38.13 -35.03 12.68
C ALA A 132 39.28 -35.25 13.70
N LYS A 133 39.78 -34.17 14.32
CA LYS A 133 40.80 -34.22 15.36
C LYS A 133 40.41 -35.16 16.51
N ASN A 134 39.20 -35.01 17.04
CA ASN A 134 38.74 -35.79 18.18
C ASN A 134 38.69 -37.31 17.87
N ILE A 135 38.30 -37.69 16.64
CA ILE A 135 38.28 -39.10 16.22
C ILE A 135 39.71 -39.65 16.11
N ALA A 136 40.64 -38.88 15.55
CA ALA A 136 42.04 -39.26 15.44
C ALA A 136 42.75 -39.35 16.81
N ASP A 137 42.65 -38.31 17.64
CA ASP A 137 43.31 -38.23 18.95
C ASP A 137 42.86 -39.37 19.90
N LYS A 138 41.59 -39.78 19.82
CA LYS A 138 41.00 -40.82 20.68
C LYS A 138 40.93 -42.21 20.05
N GLN A 139 41.27 -42.35 18.76
CA GLN A 139 41.11 -43.58 17.99
C GLN A 139 39.67 -44.15 18.07
N GLU A 140 38.65 -43.29 17.92
CA GLU A 140 37.24 -43.69 18.01
C GLU A 140 36.77 -44.48 16.76
N MET A 141 36.60 -45.81 16.94
CA MET A 141 36.00 -46.70 15.94
C MET A 141 34.48 -46.53 15.86
N ASN A 142 33.90 -46.84 14.69
CA ASN A 142 32.49 -46.68 14.31
C ASN A 142 31.96 -45.23 14.32
N VAL A 143 32.86 -44.25 14.38
CA VAL A 143 32.54 -42.81 14.33
C VAL A 143 33.20 -42.18 13.10
N GLY A 144 32.42 -41.41 12.34
CA GLY A 144 32.91 -40.58 11.23
C GLY A 144 32.82 -39.09 11.56
N ALA A 145 33.57 -38.27 10.82
CA ALA A 145 33.47 -36.81 10.86
C ALA A 145 33.09 -36.25 9.49
N ILE A 146 32.24 -35.22 9.43
CA ILE A 146 32.07 -34.41 8.21
C ILE A 146 33.07 -33.27 8.29
N ALA A 147 34.06 -33.23 7.41
CA ALA A 147 35.10 -32.21 7.42
C ALA A 147 35.76 -32.00 6.04
N SER A 148 36.74 -31.11 6.01
CA SER A 148 37.54 -30.83 4.80
C SER A 148 38.53 -31.95 4.49
N VAL A 149 38.96 -32.05 3.22
CA VAL A 149 40.09 -32.89 2.81
C VAL A 149 41.36 -32.55 3.61
N ARG A 150 41.56 -31.26 3.94
CA ARG A 150 42.74 -30.80 4.70
C ARG A 150 42.76 -31.34 6.13
N ALA A 151 41.60 -31.50 6.77
CA ALA A 151 41.50 -32.17 8.07
C ALA A 151 41.85 -33.67 7.98
N ALA A 152 41.47 -34.34 6.88
CA ALA A 152 41.85 -35.74 6.64
C ALA A 152 43.38 -35.91 6.53
N GLU A 153 44.04 -35.06 5.74
CA GLU A 153 45.50 -35.04 5.59
C GLU A 153 46.23 -34.81 6.93
N ILE A 154 45.77 -33.83 7.72
CA ILE A 154 46.43 -33.40 8.95
C ILE A 154 46.25 -34.43 10.08
N TYR A 155 45.09 -35.08 10.16
CA TYR A 155 44.75 -36.01 11.24
C TYR A 155 44.87 -37.49 10.84
N GLY A 156 45.38 -37.80 9.64
CA GLY A 156 45.62 -39.17 9.17
C GLY A 156 44.34 -39.99 8.98
N LEU A 157 43.21 -39.34 8.70
CA LEU A 157 41.93 -40.00 8.47
C LEU A 157 41.74 -40.36 7.00
N GLN A 158 41.03 -41.45 6.75
CA GLN A 158 40.62 -41.88 5.41
C GLN A 158 39.31 -41.17 5.03
N ILE A 159 39.25 -40.63 3.80
CA ILE A 159 37.98 -40.18 3.21
C ILE A 159 37.19 -41.42 2.78
N ILE A 160 36.00 -41.57 3.36
CA ILE A 160 35.06 -42.68 3.10
C ILE A 160 34.04 -42.29 2.02
N ALA A 161 33.67 -41.00 1.97
CA ALA A 161 32.87 -40.43 0.89
C ALA A 161 33.27 -38.98 0.64
N GLU A 162 33.51 -38.63 -0.62
CA GLU A 162 33.83 -37.27 -1.08
C GLU A 162 32.58 -36.48 -1.45
N LYS A 163 32.62 -35.16 -1.25
CA LYS A 163 31.61 -34.19 -1.73
C LYS A 163 30.17 -34.58 -1.39
N ILE A 164 29.94 -34.83 -0.11
CA ILE A 164 28.66 -35.32 0.43
C ILE A 164 27.64 -34.22 0.72
N GLU A 165 27.98 -32.96 0.42
CA GLU A 165 27.05 -31.85 0.46
C GLU A 165 25.86 -32.03 -0.52
N THR A 166 24.67 -31.65 -0.08
CA THR A 166 23.42 -31.71 -0.86
C THR A 166 23.50 -30.85 -2.14
N CYS A 167 24.25 -29.74 -2.11
CA CYS A 167 24.47 -28.89 -3.29
C CYS A 167 25.91 -29.04 -3.79
N SER A 168 26.11 -29.67 -4.95
CA SER A 168 27.43 -29.79 -5.59
C SER A 168 28.08 -28.45 -5.98
N ARG A 169 27.29 -27.37 -6.00
CA ARG A 169 27.75 -25.98 -6.02
C ARG A 169 27.63 -25.36 -4.64
N ASN A 170 28.28 -25.93 -3.62
CA ASN A 170 28.36 -25.34 -2.29
C ASN A 170 29.33 -24.12 -2.24
N PHE A 171 29.14 -23.20 -3.20
CA PHE A 171 28.91 -21.78 -2.91
C PHE A 171 27.44 -21.63 -2.53
N THR A 172 27.01 -22.44 -1.56
CA THR A 172 26.12 -22.15 -0.46
C THR A 172 24.66 -21.65 -0.76
N SER A 173 24.39 -20.77 -1.73
CA SER A 173 23.10 -20.39 -2.37
C SER A 173 21.93 -19.89 -1.47
N MET A 174 21.62 -18.58 -1.56
CA MET A 174 20.62 -17.86 -0.74
C MET A 174 19.18 -18.21 -1.16
N LYS A 175 18.27 -18.35 -0.19
CA LYS A 175 16.85 -18.66 -0.39
C LYS A 175 15.96 -17.46 -0.13
N VAL A 176 15.15 -17.10 -1.12
CA VAL A 176 14.16 -16.01 -1.02
C VAL A 176 12.75 -16.51 -1.29
N ALA A 177 11.83 -16.25 -0.36
CA ALA A 177 10.40 -16.49 -0.56
C ALA A 177 9.78 -15.37 -1.42
N ILE A 178 9.04 -15.75 -2.46
CA ILE A 178 8.28 -14.85 -3.32
C ILE A 178 6.79 -15.19 -3.26
N GLN A 179 5.92 -14.18 -3.35
CA GLN A 179 4.52 -14.43 -3.66
C GLN A 179 4.38 -14.71 -5.17
N GLY A 180 3.67 -15.80 -5.50
CA GLY A 180 3.49 -16.30 -6.86
C GLY A 180 4.50 -17.36 -7.28
N VAL A 181 4.52 -17.68 -8.56
CA VAL A 181 5.41 -18.70 -9.16
C VAL A 181 6.60 -18.09 -9.90
N LYS A 182 7.62 -18.91 -10.21
CA LYS A 182 8.73 -18.52 -11.10
C LYS A 182 8.18 -17.95 -12.43
N GLY A 183 8.82 -16.89 -12.91
CA GLY A 183 8.31 -16.00 -13.96
C GLY A 183 7.60 -14.75 -13.44
N ALA A 184 7.21 -14.68 -12.16
CA ALA A 184 6.66 -13.47 -11.56
C ALA A 184 7.71 -12.34 -11.44
N PHE A 185 7.25 -11.09 -11.38
CA PHE A 185 8.13 -9.93 -11.19
C PHE A 185 8.94 -9.99 -9.88
N HIS A 186 8.41 -10.62 -8.83
CA HIS A 186 9.16 -10.93 -7.60
C HIS A 186 10.43 -11.78 -7.88
N GLU A 187 10.37 -12.80 -8.76
CA GLU A 187 11.55 -13.60 -9.13
C GLU A 187 12.60 -12.75 -9.85
N ILE A 188 12.16 -11.79 -10.68
CA ILE A 188 13.05 -10.89 -11.42
C ILE A 188 13.76 -9.94 -10.46
N ALA A 189 13.03 -9.27 -9.55
CA ALA A 189 13.62 -8.38 -8.56
C ALA A 189 14.67 -9.10 -7.69
N VAL A 190 14.35 -10.31 -7.22
CA VAL A 190 15.28 -11.17 -6.46
C VAL A 190 16.54 -11.50 -7.28
N LYS A 191 16.39 -11.81 -8.58
CA LYS A 191 17.53 -12.16 -9.46
C LYS A 191 18.36 -10.98 -9.93
N GLU A 192 17.80 -9.79 -10.01
CA GLU A 192 18.56 -8.56 -10.26
C GLU A 192 19.41 -8.17 -9.03
N LYS A 193 18.89 -8.40 -7.81
CA LYS A 193 19.60 -8.13 -6.56
C LYS A 193 20.69 -9.17 -6.24
N PHE A 194 20.38 -10.46 -6.35
CA PHE A 194 21.24 -11.56 -5.88
C PHE A 194 21.87 -12.40 -7.00
N GLY A 195 21.63 -12.04 -8.26
CA GLY A 195 22.13 -12.79 -9.42
C GLY A 195 21.34 -14.07 -9.71
N LYS A 196 21.86 -14.89 -10.63
CA LYS A 196 21.11 -16.04 -11.20
C LYS A 196 21.10 -17.30 -10.33
N GLU A 197 21.95 -17.38 -9.31
CA GLU A 197 22.16 -18.57 -8.49
C GLU A 197 21.35 -18.59 -7.17
N VAL A 198 20.59 -17.53 -6.91
CA VAL A 198 19.62 -17.44 -5.80
C VAL A 198 18.49 -18.47 -5.98
N GLU A 199 18.18 -19.21 -4.92
CA GLU A 199 17.06 -20.14 -4.85
C GLU A 199 15.78 -19.36 -4.51
N VAL A 200 14.72 -19.61 -5.28
CA VAL A 200 13.43 -18.95 -5.10
C VAL A 200 12.38 -19.97 -4.66
N VAL A 201 11.76 -19.69 -3.52
CA VAL A 201 10.66 -20.47 -2.93
C VAL A 201 9.34 -19.82 -3.33
N GLU A 202 8.46 -20.60 -3.98
CA GLU A 202 7.16 -20.16 -4.48
C GLU A 202 6.10 -20.24 -3.36
N CYS A 203 5.52 -19.09 -2.97
CA CYS A 203 4.45 -18.99 -1.96
C CYS A 203 3.12 -18.59 -2.62
N GLN A 204 1.97 -19.06 -2.11
CA GLN A 204 0.67 -18.76 -2.74
C GLN A 204 0.18 -17.35 -2.38
N SER A 205 0.39 -16.95 -1.12
CA SER A 205 0.01 -15.66 -0.54
C SER A 205 1.22 -14.92 0.03
N PHE A 206 1.04 -13.66 0.44
CA PHE A 206 2.05 -12.92 1.21
C PHE A 206 2.13 -13.40 2.66
N ASP A 207 1.05 -13.93 3.23
CA ASP A 207 1.05 -14.61 4.54
C ASP A 207 1.97 -15.83 4.54
N ASP A 208 1.97 -16.63 3.46
CA ASP A 208 2.90 -17.75 3.28
C ASP A 208 4.37 -17.28 3.22
N VAL A 209 4.63 -16.10 2.63
CA VAL A 209 5.97 -15.48 2.61
C VAL A 209 6.39 -15.06 4.03
N CYS A 210 5.49 -14.43 4.79
CA CYS A 210 5.72 -14.14 6.22
C CYS A 210 6.05 -15.44 6.98
N GLN A 211 5.22 -16.46 6.85
CA GLN A 211 5.37 -17.72 7.57
C GLN A 211 6.71 -18.40 7.23
N ALA A 212 7.11 -18.45 5.96
CA ALA A 212 8.39 -19.01 5.54
C ALA A 212 9.59 -18.32 6.22
N VAL A 213 9.55 -16.99 6.35
CA VAL A 213 10.56 -16.16 7.03
C VAL A 213 10.53 -16.37 8.56
N ILE A 214 9.34 -16.45 9.16
CA ILE A 214 9.17 -16.66 10.61
C ILE A 214 9.69 -18.03 11.04
N GLU A 215 9.45 -19.06 10.22
CA GLU A 215 9.94 -20.43 10.43
C GLU A 215 11.44 -20.60 10.15
N GLY A 216 12.06 -19.66 9.44
CA GLY A 216 13.46 -19.76 9.01
C GLY A 216 13.68 -20.80 7.90
N SER A 217 12.66 -21.07 7.07
CA SER A 217 12.79 -21.94 5.89
C SER A 217 13.42 -21.24 4.69
N VAL A 218 13.50 -19.90 4.74
CA VAL A 218 14.18 -19.00 3.79
C VAL A 218 14.99 -17.94 4.56
N ASP A 219 15.98 -17.34 3.90
CA ASP A 219 16.81 -16.28 4.50
C ASP A 219 16.06 -14.94 4.56
N THR A 220 15.20 -14.68 3.56
CA THR A 220 14.39 -13.46 3.47
C THR A 220 13.14 -13.69 2.60
N GLY A 221 12.14 -12.83 2.76
CA GLY A 221 10.97 -12.73 1.87
C GLY A 221 10.99 -11.40 1.11
N ILE A 222 10.38 -11.35 -0.07
CA ILE A 222 10.22 -10.11 -0.85
C ILE A 222 8.75 -9.69 -0.96
N PHE A 223 8.48 -8.41 -0.72
CA PHE A 223 7.16 -7.80 -0.78
C PHE A 223 7.15 -6.65 -1.78
N ALA A 224 6.26 -6.68 -2.78
CA ALA A 224 5.89 -5.47 -3.50
C ALA A 224 5.21 -4.51 -2.51
N ILE A 225 5.68 -3.25 -2.40
CA ILE A 225 5.16 -2.29 -1.42
C ILE A 225 4.53 -1.05 -2.05
N GLU A 226 4.98 -0.66 -3.23
CA GLU A 226 4.54 0.54 -3.92
C GLU A 226 4.75 0.41 -5.41
N ASP A 227 3.78 0.87 -6.19
CA ASP A 227 3.85 0.90 -7.64
C ASP A 227 3.58 2.31 -8.17
N THR A 228 4.28 2.72 -9.23
CA THR A 228 4.12 4.07 -9.80
C THR A 228 2.74 4.36 -10.39
N THR A 229 1.96 3.35 -10.75
CA THR A 229 0.59 3.50 -11.30
C THR A 229 -0.48 3.24 -10.24
N VAL A 230 -0.30 2.21 -9.41
CA VAL A 230 -1.32 1.76 -8.43
C VAL A 230 -1.16 2.45 -7.07
N GLY A 231 0.04 2.93 -6.74
CA GLY A 231 0.36 3.54 -5.45
C GLY A 231 0.79 2.52 -4.38
N PHE A 232 0.57 2.87 -3.10
CA PHE A 232 1.10 2.12 -1.95
C PHE A 232 0.23 0.91 -1.56
N PHE A 233 0.83 -0.27 -1.51
CA PHE A 233 0.18 -1.52 -1.12
C PHE A 233 0.11 -1.67 0.40
N LEU A 234 -0.76 -0.87 1.02
CA LEU A 234 -0.97 -0.88 2.48
C LEU A 234 -1.23 -2.28 3.10
N PRO A 235 -1.98 -3.21 2.46
CA PRO A 235 -2.14 -4.57 3.00
C PRO A 235 -0.81 -5.33 3.12
N ASN A 236 0.05 -5.22 2.12
CA ASN A 236 1.38 -5.86 2.13
C ASN A 236 2.27 -5.28 3.24
N PHE A 237 2.21 -3.96 3.45
CA PHE A 237 2.96 -3.32 4.54
C PHE A 237 2.44 -3.73 5.93
N ARG A 238 1.12 -3.90 6.08
CA ARG A 238 0.54 -4.40 7.34
C ARG A 238 1.02 -5.80 7.70
N LEU A 239 1.11 -6.72 6.73
CA LEU A 239 1.62 -8.07 6.99
C LEU A 239 3.04 -8.04 7.57
N ILE A 240 3.90 -7.12 7.12
CA ILE A 240 5.26 -6.93 7.66
C ILE A 240 5.19 -6.52 9.15
N LEU A 241 4.34 -5.55 9.48
CA LEU A 241 4.17 -5.05 10.85
C LEU A 241 3.53 -6.08 11.79
N GLU A 242 2.40 -6.67 11.39
CA GLU A 242 1.60 -7.62 12.17
C GLU A 242 2.42 -8.88 12.51
N ASN A 243 3.35 -9.27 11.63
CA ASN A 243 4.28 -10.38 11.84
C ASN A 243 5.61 -9.98 12.49
N ASN A 244 5.79 -8.71 12.89
CA ASN A 244 7.02 -8.18 13.49
C ASN A 244 8.29 -8.42 12.65
N LEU A 245 8.16 -8.32 11.33
CA LEU A 245 9.28 -8.47 10.39
C LEU A 245 9.99 -7.13 10.16
N PHE A 246 11.30 -7.21 9.91
CA PHE A 246 12.16 -6.05 9.69
C PHE A 246 12.55 -5.92 8.22
N ILE A 247 12.54 -4.69 7.71
CA ILE A 247 12.99 -4.37 6.36
C ILE A 247 14.53 -4.34 6.35
N THR A 248 15.11 -5.12 5.44
CA THR A 248 16.56 -5.31 5.31
C THR A 248 17.14 -4.73 4.02
N ASP A 249 16.33 -4.53 2.99
CA ASP A 249 16.77 -3.95 1.73
C ASP A 249 15.57 -3.47 0.89
N GLU A 250 15.84 -2.74 -0.19
CA GLU A 250 14.83 -2.37 -1.18
C GLU A 250 15.34 -2.54 -2.62
N ILE A 251 14.40 -2.80 -3.54
CA ILE A 251 14.68 -3.05 -4.96
C ILE A 251 13.65 -2.28 -5.79
N TYR A 252 14.10 -1.48 -6.76
CA TYR A 252 13.22 -0.85 -7.76
C TYR A 252 13.34 -1.62 -9.08
N LEU A 253 12.26 -2.28 -9.50
CA LEU A 253 12.21 -3.00 -10.77
C LEU A 253 11.32 -2.24 -11.76
N GLN A 254 11.80 -2.05 -12.99
CA GLN A 254 10.97 -1.51 -14.06
C GLN A 254 10.03 -2.61 -14.57
N ILE A 255 8.72 -2.41 -14.41
CA ILE A 255 7.71 -3.36 -14.88
C ILE A 255 7.53 -3.17 -16.39
N ARG A 256 7.75 -4.26 -17.13
CA ARG A 256 7.51 -4.34 -18.58
C ARG A 256 6.62 -5.53 -18.87
N HIS A 257 5.45 -5.25 -19.40
CA HIS A 257 4.43 -6.23 -19.74
C HIS A 257 4.61 -6.70 -21.18
N ASN A 258 4.47 -8.00 -21.40
CA ASN A 258 4.68 -8.61 -22.70
C ASN A 258 3.48 -9.49 -23.01
N LEU A 259 2.98 -9.42 -24.24
CA LEU A 259 1.97 -10.35 -24.75
C LEU A 259 2.70 -11.63 -25.18
N ILE A 260 2.48 -12.72 -24.45
CA ILE A 260 3.19 -14.00 -24.65
C ILE A 260 2.19 -15.12 -24.96
N ALA A 261 2.57 -16.04 -25.85
CA ALA A 261 1.70 -17.13 -26.30
C ALA A 261 2.51 -18.38 -26.66
N LEU A 262 1.85 -19.51 -26.96
CA LEU A 262 2.56 -20.69 -27.45
C LEU A 262 3.30 -20.39 -28.76
N PRO A 263 4.43 -21.06 -29.04
CA PRO A 263 5.28 -20.74 -30.18
C PRO A 263 4.59 -20.81 -31.54
N ASN A 264 5.06 -19.94 -32.45
CA ASN A 264 4.57 -19.79 -33.84
C ASN A 264 3.12 -19.30 -33.95
N GLN A 265 2.63 -18.49 -33.01
CA GLN A 265 1.34 -17.78 -33.12
C GLN A 265 1.57 -16.28 -33.33
N LYS A 266 0.81 -15.68 -34.25
CA LYS A 266 0.78 -14.24 -34.45
C LYS A 266 -0.40 -13.63 -33.71
N ILE A 267 -0.44 -12.29 -33.60
CA ILE A 267 -1.51 -11.61 -32.88
C ILE A 267 -2.90 -11.85 -33.51
N GLU A 268 -2.97 -12.05 -34.83
CA GLU A 268 -4.20 -12.36 -35.57
C GLU A 268 -4.73 -13.78 -35.31
N ASP A 269 -3.90 -14.69 -34.79
CA ASP A 269 -4.30 -16.05 -34.40
C ASP A 269 -4.95 -16.11 -33.01
N LEU A 270 -4.79 -15.04 -32.21
CA LEU A 270 -5.22 -14.97 -30.82
C LEU A 270 -6.70 -14.57 -30.70
N ARG A 271 -7.36 -15.06 -29.65
CA ARG A 271 -8.79 -14.80 -29.36
C ARG A 271 -9.03 -14.45 -27.90
N VAL A 272 -8.13 -14.87 -26.99
CA VAL A 272 -8.23 -14.61 -25.56
C VAL A 272 -6.91 -14.08 -25.04
N VAL A 273 -6.95 -13.07 -24.16
CA VAL A 273 -5.82 -12.56 -23.40
C VAL A 273 -6.12 -12.71 -21.90
N ARG A 274 -5.22 -13.38 -21.17
CA ARG A 274 -5.31 -13.58 -19.72
C ARG A 274 -4.28 -12.75 -18.97
N SER A 275 -4.70 -12.04 -17.93
CA SER A 275 -3.77 -11.49 -16.93
C SER A 275 -4.50 -11.02 -15.67
N GLN A 276 -3.76 -10.48 -14.72
CA GLN A 276 -4.31 -9.82 -13.55
C GLN A 276 -4.95 -8.48 -13.93
N ASP A 277 -6.00 -8.08 -13.20
CA ASP A 277 -6.80 -6.87 -13.46
C ASP A 277 -5.94 -5.61 -13.61
N ILE A 278 -4.94 -5.45 -12.72
CA ILE A 278 -3.95 -4.36 -12.76
C ILE A 278 -3.16 -4.38 -14.08
N ALA A 279 -2.56 -5.52 -14.46
CA ALA A 279 -1.78 -5.64 -15.69
C ALA A 279 -2.63 -5.46 -16.96
N ILE A 280 -3.93 -5.78 -16.91
CA ILE A 280 -4.89 -5.52 -17.99
C ILE A 280 -5.13 -4.01 -18.14
N GLU A 281 -5.43 -3.30 -17.05
CA GLU A 281 -5.66 -1.85 -17.08
C GLU A 281 -4.38 -1.09 -17.48
N GLU A 282 -3.21 -1.53 -17.00
CA GLU A 282 -1.90 -0.98 -17.41
C GLU A 282 -1.60 -1.21 -18.90
N CYS A 283 -2.17 -2.22 -19.56
CA CYS A 283 -1.95 -2.52 -20.99
C CYS A 283 -3.14 -2.12 -21.89
N LYS A 284 -4.11 -1.37 -21.36
CA LYS A 284 -5.39 -1.07 -22.00
C LYS A 284 -5.26 -0.38 -23.36
N ASP A 285 -4.35 0.57 -23.50
CA ASP A 285 -4.10 1.26 -24.78
C ASP A 285 -3.49 0.37 -25.86
N PHE A 286 -2.86 -0.74 -25.47
CA PHE A 286 -2.47 -1.79 -26.41
C PHE A 286 -3.65 -2.69 -26.75
N LEU A 287 -4.41 -3.17 -25.75
CA LEU A 287 -5.55 -4.08 -25.94
C LEU A 287 -6.67 -3.45 -26.78
N ASN A 288 -6.94 -2.16 -26.61
CA ASN A 288 -7.93 -1.40 -27.39
C ASN A 288 -7.66 -1.41 -28.91
N LYS A 289 -6.42 -1.66 -29.35
CA LYS A 289 -6.04 -1.78 -30.78
C LYS A 289 -6.46 -3.12 -31.39
N TYR A 290 -6.83 -4.10 -30.56
CA TYR A 290 -7.18 -5.47 -30.98
C TYR A 290 -8.53 -5.91 -30.39
N PRO A 291 -9.65 -5.26 -30.76
CA PRO A 291 -10.98 -5.50 -30.18
C PRO A 291 -11.57 -6.90 -30.47
N HIS A 292 -10.85 -7.76 -31.21
CA HIS A 292 -11.20 -9.16 -31.42
C HIS A 292 -10.69 -10.09 -30.30
N LEU A 293 -9.88 -9.56 -29.38
CA LEU A 293 -9.36 -10.29 -28.23
C LEU A 293 -10.32 -10.16 -27.04
N SER A 294 -10.82 -11.29 -26.54
CA SER A 294 -11.55 -11.36 -25.29
C SER A 294 -10.58 -11.29 -24.10
N ILE A 295 -10.93 -10.54 -23.06
CA ILE A 295 -10.09 -10.36 -21.87
C ILE A 295 -10.62 -11.26 -20.74
N GLU A 296 -9.74 -12.09 -20.17
CA GLU A 296 -10.04 -12.97 -19.04
C GLU A 296 -9.16 -12.60 -17.84
N VAL A 297 -9.78 -12.12 -16.75
CA VAL A 297 -9.07 -11.76 -15.51
C VAL A 297 -8.68 -13.03 -14.74
N VAL A 298 -7.42 -13.12 -14.31
CA VAL A 298 -6.85 -14.22 -13.51
C VAL A 298 -6.06 -13.68 -12.33
N ALA A 299 -5.78 -14.52 -11.32
CA ALA A 299 -5.14 -14.07 -10.08
C ALA A 299 -3.63 -13.80 -10.20
N ASP A 300 -2.90 -14.55 -11.04
CA ASP A 300 -1.44 -14.50 -11.17
C ASP A 300 -1.04 -14.62 -12.66
N THR A 301 -0.16 -13.73 -13.11
CA THR A 301 0.28 -13.59 -14.50
C THR A 301 1.26 -14.68 -14.94
N ALA A 302 2.18 -15.09 -14.06
CA ALA A 302 3.17 -16.14 -14.32
C ALA A 302 2.53 -17.54 -14.23
N LEU A 303 1.57 -17.73 -13.33
CA LEU A 303 0.76 -18.94 -13.24
C LEU A 303 -0.12 -19.11 -14.48
N ALA A 304 -0.67 -18.02 -15.04
CA ALA A 304 -1.39 -18.06 -16.32
C ALA A 304 -0.48 -18.50 -17.48
N ALA A 305 0.76 -18.01 -17.53
CA ALA A 305 1.77 -18.44 -18.50
C ALA A 305 2.08 -19.94 -18.36
N LYS A 306 2.32 -20.41 -17.12
CA LYS A 306 2.50 -21.83 -16.76
C LYS A 306 1.33 -22.69 -17.23
N HIS A 307 0.09 -22.21 -17.08
CA HIS A 307 -1.11 -22.91 -17.51
C HIS A 307 -1.22 -23.06 -19.04
N ILE A 308 -1.02 -21.99 -19.83
CA ILE A 308 -1.13 -22.09 -21.30
C ILE A 308 -0.04 -22.99 -21.89
N ALA A 309 1.17 -22.97 -21.32
CA ALA A 309 2.27 -23.86 -21.69
C ALA A 309 1.94 -25.33 -21.41
N ASN A 310 1.56 -25.65 -20.18
CA ASN A 310 1.27 -27.02 -19.74
C ASN A 310 0.10 -27.65 -20.51
N LYS A 311 -0.98 -26.88 -20.75
CA LYS A 311 -2.18 -27.37 -21.44
C LYS A 311 -2.10 -27.26 -22.97
N LYS A 312 -1.09 -26.57 -23.51
CA LYS A 312 -0.92 -26.30 -24.94
C LYS A 312 -2.16 -25.62 -25.57
N GLU A 313 -2.74 -24.66 -24.85
CA GLU A 313 -3.88 -23.85 -25.29
C GLU A 313 -3.51 -22.88 -26.41
N LYS A 314 -3.88 -23.20 -27.66
CA LYS A 314 -3.76 -22.30 -28.82
C LYS A 314 -4.85 -21.23 -28.84
N GLY A 315 -4.56 -20.09 -29.48
CA GLY A 315 -5.45 -18.93 -29.54
C GLY A 315 -5.55 -18.13 -28.23
N VAL A 316 -4.78 -18.51 -27.20
CA VAL A 316 -4.71 -17.83 -25.91
C VAL A 316 -3.33 -17.19 -25.76
N ALA A 317 -3.32 -15.93 -25.33
CA ALA A 317 -2.15 -15.22 -24.88
C ALA A 317 -2.27 -14.82 -23.41
N VAL A 318 -1.14 -14.48 -22.82
CA VAL A 318 -1.02 -14.00 -21.45
C VAL A 318 -0.27 -12.67 -21.46
N ILE A 319 -0.66 -11.71 -20.62
CA ILE A 319 0.18 -10.55 -20.31
C ILE A 319 1.02 -10.91 -19.09
N ALA A 320 2.34 -11.00 -19.26
CA ALA A 320 3.27 -11.34 -18.19
C ALA A 320 4.68 -10.78 -18.46
N SER A 321 5.61 -11.08 -17.56
CA SER A 321 7.02 -10.73 -17.72
C SER A 321 7.68 -11.52 -18.87
N TYR A 322 8.79 -10.99 -19.41
CA TYR A 322 9.65 -11.71 -20.34
C TYR A 322 10.17 -13.03 -19.72
N ARG A 323 10.40 -13.04 -18.40
CA ARG A 323 10.93 -14.18 -17.65
C ARG A 323 9.98 -15.36 -17.63
N ALA A 324 8.67 -15.11 -17.58
CA ALA A 324 7.66 -16.14 -17.72
C ALA A 324 7.71 -16.81 -19.11
N ALA A 325 7.99 -16.03 -20.17
CA ALA A 325 8.15 -16.58 -21.52
C ALA A 325 9.35 -17.53 -21.63
N GLU A 326 10.51 -17.10 -21.11
CA GLU A 326 11.74 -17.92 -21.06
C GLU A 326 11.54 -19.24 -20.31
N ILE A 327 10.90 -19.19 -19.14
CA ILE A 327 10.75 -20.36 -18.26
C ILE A 327 9.74 -21.36 -18.80
N TYR A 328 8.65 -20.88 -19.43
CA TYR A 328 7.56 -21.73 -19.90
C TYR A 328 7.62 -22.06 -21.40
N GLY A 329 8.67 -21.63 -22.12
CA GLY A 329 8.88 -21.94 -23.53
C GLY A 329 7.82 -21.31 -24.45
N LEU A 330 7.48 -20.04 -24.17
CA LEU A 330 6.48 -19.26 -24.88
C LEU A 330 7.16 -18.20 -25.76
N ASP A 331 6.55 -17.88 -26.91
CA ASP A 331 7.00 -16.78 -27.76
C ASP A 331 6.44 -15.46 -27.24
N ILE A 332 7.27 -14.41 -27.24
CA ILE A 332 6.80 -13.04 -27.05
C ILE A 332 6.20 -12.55 -28.38
N VAL A 333 4.87 -12.45 -28.43
CA VAL A 333 4.11 -11.94 -29.58
C VAL A 333 4.26 -10.41 -29.66
N LYS A 334 4.32 -9.73 -28.51
CA LYS A 334 4.62 -8.30 -28.44
C LYS A 334 5.31 -7.93 -27.12
N GLU A 335 6.46 -7.29 -27.24
CA GLU A 335 7.18 -6.67 -26.12
C GLU A 335 6.59 -5.30 -25.74
N LYS A 336 6.75 -4.93 -24.46
CA LYS A 336 6.45 -3.59 -23.91
C LYS A 336 5.07 -3.08 -24.30
N ILE A 337 4.03 -3.74 -23.79
CA ILE A 337 2.62 -3.40 -24.06
C ILE A 337 1.97 -2.56 -22.96
N GLU A 338 2.72 -2.23 -21.90
CA GLU A 338 2.33 -1.25 -20.89
C GLU A 338 2.08 0.15 -21.49
N THR A 339 1.13 0.88 -20.89
CA THR A 339 0.75 2.24 -21.30
C THR A 339 1.75 3.29 -20.80
N ILE A 340 2.40 3.01 -19.67
CA ILE A 340 3.40 3.89 -19.03
C ILE A 340 4.77 3.21 -19.12
N GLU A 341 5.64 3.70 -20.02
CA GLU A 341 6.97 3.12 -20.25
C GLU A 341 7.88 3.17 -19.01
N HIS A 342 7.67 4.13 -18.12
CA HIS A 342 8.43 4.27 -16.86
C HIS A 342 7.67 3.72 -15.65
N ASN A 343 6.99 2.57 -15.80
CA ASN A 343 6.39 1.88 -14.68
C ASN A 343 7.46 1.21 -13.80
N TYR A 344 7.47 1.52 -12.51
CA TYR A 344 8.33 0.90 -11.51
C TYR A 344 7.53 0.40 -10.31
N THR A 345 7.78 -0.84 -9.91
CA THR A 345 7.37 -1.35 -8.59
C THR A 345 8.58 -1.34 -7.66
N ARG A 346 8.39 -0.81 -6.45
CA ARG A 346 9.32 -0.89 -5.33
C ARG A 346 9.01 -2.13 -4.50
N PHE A 347 10.02 -2.93 -4.27
CA PHE A 347 9.99 -4.12 -3.42
C PHE A 347 10.85 -3.90 -2.18
N LEU A 348 10.43 -4.50 -1.07
CA LEU A 348 11.19 -4.56 0.18
C LEU A 348 11.58 -6.01 0.47
N LEU A 349 12.82 -6.21 0.92
CA LEU A 349 13.26 -7.47 1.51
C LEU A 349 13.02 -7.45 3.01
N VAL A 350 12.45 -8.53 3.55
CA VAL A 350 12.09 -8.65 4.97
C VAL A 350 12.67 -9.89 5.62
N SER A 351 13.00 -9.76 6.90
CA SER A 351 13.57 -10.83 7.73
C SER A 351 12.96 -10.81 9.13
N LYS A 352 13.22 -11.86 9.90
CA LYS A 352 12.85 -11.94 11.32
C LYS A 352 13.76 -11.12 12.25
N VAL A 353 14.91 -10.68 11.77
CA VAL A 353 15.97 -10.03 12.56
C VAL A 353 16.48 -8.81 11.79
N PRO A 354 16.48 -7.60 12.38
CA PRO A 354 16.88 -6.39 11.67
C PRO A 354 18.35 -6.46 11.26
N ASN A 355 18.69 -5.75 10.19
CA ASN A 355 20.09 -5.46 9.88
C ASN A 355 20.76 -4.79 11.09
N PRO A 356 21.96 -5.22 11.50
CA PRO A 356 22.72 -4.46 12.47
C PRO A 356 23.10 -3.08 11.87
N PRO A 357 23.11 -2.01 12.69
CA PRO A 357 23.53 -0.69 12.24
C PRO A 357 24.93 -0.73 11.61
N ASN A 358 25.05 -0.17 10.41
CA ASN A 358 26.30 -0.08 9.67
C ASN A 358 26.40 1.26 8.93
N SER A 359 27.62 1.69 8.65
CA SER A 359 27.92 3.01 8.06
C SER A 359 27.65 3.12 6.55
N SER A 360 27.12 2.08 5.91
CA SER A 360 26.66 2.12 4.51
C SER A 360 25.13 2.30 4.42
N GLN A 361 24.40 2.08 5.51
CA GLN A 361 22.98 2.41 5.58
C GLN A 361 22.83 3.93 5.54
N ASN A 362 22.01 4.39 4.59
CA ASN A 362 21.66 5.78 4.39
C ASN A 362 20.14 5.98 4.29
N LYS A 363 19.34 4.91 4.52
CA LYS A 363 17.88 4.91 4.47
C LYS A 363 17.26 4.12 5.62
N ALA A 364 16.14 4.62 6.13
CA ALA A 364 15.36 3.99 7.19
C ALA A 364 13.87 4.08 6.88
N THR A 365 13.15 3.02 7.22
CA THR A 365 11.69 3.05 7.33
C THR A 365 11.32 3.15 8.80
N LEU A 366 10.53 4.17 9.13
CA LEU A 366 10.07 4.47 10.49
C LEU A 366 8.54 4.41 10.53
N LEU A 367 8.00 4.03 11.68
CA LEU A 367 6.59 4.18 12.01
C LEU A 367 6.52 4.98 13.31
N ILE A 368 5.91 6.16 13.26
CA ILE A 368 5.74 7.03 14.42
C ILE A 368 4.29 7.13 14.84
N ASP A 369 4.03 7.00 16.13
CA ASP A 369 2.77 7.45 16.71
C ASP A 369 2.92 8.87 17.25
N VAL A 370 1.94 9.74 17.02
CA VAL A 370 1.96 11.14 17.47
C VAL A 370 0.62 11.49 18.07
N LYS A 371 0.66 12.26 19.17
CA LYS A 371 -0.56 12.77 19.81
C LYS A 371 -1.50 13.40 18.79
N HIS A 372 -2.78 13.08 18.88
CA HIS A 372 -3.84 13.66 18.06
C HIS A 372 -4.19 15.10 18.51
N GLU A 373 -3.19 15.98 18.48
CA GLU A 373 -3.21 17.38 18.89
C GLU A 373 -2.66 18.26 17.74
N PRO A 374 -3.18 19.48 17.53
CA PRO A 374 -2.69 20.37 16.48
C PRO A 374 -1.17 20.61 16.55
N GLY A 375 -0.47 20.32 15.46
CA GLY A 375 0.97 20.54 15.33
C GLY A 375 1.87 19.41 15.83
N SER A 376 1.35 18.33 16.42
CA SER A 376 2.18 17.20 16.89
C SER A 376 2.99 16.56 15.78
N LEU A 377 2.38 16.28 14.62
CA LEU A 377 3.09 15.78 13.46
C LEU A 377 4.16 16.78 12.98
N VAL A 378 3.83 18.07 12.89
CA VAL A 378 4.79 19.12 12.50
C VAL A 378 5.99 19.19 13.47
N SER A 379 5.76 19.01 14.77
CA SER A 379 6.81 18.92 15.79
C SER A 379 7.75 17.74 15.55
N ALA A 380 7.22 16.58 15.15
CA ALA A 380 8.00 15.40 14.77
C ALA A 380 8.76 15.64 13.45
N LEU A 381 8.10 16.12 12.39
CA LEU A 381 8.75 16.31 11.08
C LEU A 381 9.83 17.42 11.10
N ASN A 382 9.67 18.44 11.95
CA ASN A 382 10.69 19.47 12.17
C ASN A 382 12.02 18.91 12.70
N VAL A 383 12.03 17.74 13.34
CA VAL A 383 13.26 17.08 13.78
C VAL A 383 14.14 16.76 12.58
N PHE A 384 13.57 16.18 11.52
CA PHE A 384 14.31 15.85 10.31
C PHE A 384 14.92 17.09 9.65
N LYS A 385 14.16 18.21 9.60
CA LYS A 385 14.66 19.51 9.12
C LYS A 385 15.83 20.06 9.95
N ILE A 386 15.81 19.89 11.29
CA ILE A 386 16.86 20.39 12.18
C ILE A 386 18.19 19.64 11.97
N TYR A 387 18.11 18.35 11.66
CA TYR A 387 19.28 17.48 11.47
C TYR A 387 19.60 17.19 10.00
N ASP A 388 18.98 17.88 9.04
CA ASP A 388 19.23 17.66 7.60
C ASP A 388 19.01 16.19 7.17
N VAL A 389 17.99 15.56 7.75
CA VAL A 389 17.50 14.24 7.35
C VAL A 389 16.40 14.45 6.31
N ASN A 390 16.59 13.90 5.12
CA ASN A 390 15.64 14.01 4.03
C ASN A 390 14.50 12.99 4.22
N MET A 391 13.30 13.32 3.76
CA MET A 391 12.11 12.47 3.85
C MET A 391 11.60 12.17 2.45
N LEU A 392 11.65 10.89 2.08
CA LEU A 392 11.23 10.41 0.77
C LEU A 392 9.73 10.09 0.70
N LYS A 393 9.14 9.68 1.84
CA LYS A 393 7.75 9.23 1.90
C LYS A 393 7.14 9.53 3.26
N ILE A 394 5.85 9.89 3.26
CA ILE A 394 4.99 9.95 4.43
C ILE A 394 3.63 9.36 4.06
N GLN A 395 3.10 8.49 4.91
CA GLN A 395 1.79 7.84 4.72
C GLN A 395 1.12 7.61 6.08
N SER A 396 -0.15 7.98 6.21
CA SER A 396 -0.94 7.61 7.38
C SER A 396 -1.32 6.12 7.32
N VAL A 397 -1.11 5.41 8.43
CA VAL A 397 -1.43 4.00 8.64
C VAL A 397 -2.34 3.91 9.86
N PRO A 398 -3.53 3.30 9.79
CA PRO A 398 -4.42 3.20 10.95
C PRO A 398 -3.74 2.55 12.16
N HIS A 399 -3.95 3.12 13.34
CA HIS A 399 -3.41 2.60 14.59
C HIS A 399 -4.07 1.25 14.91
N PRO A 400 -3.32 0.18 15.28
CA PRO A 400 -3.88 -1.15 15.49
C PRO A 400 -4.84 -1.19 16.69
N GLU A 401 -4.50 -0.52 17.78
CA GLU A 401 -5.25 -0.56 19.04
C GLU A 401 -6.30 0.55 19.21
N ILE A 402 -6.21 1.64 18.42
CA ILE A 402 -6.97 2.88 18.67
C ILE A 402 -7.78 3.25 17.41
N PRO A 403 -9.09 3.00 17.40
CA PRO A 403 -9.95 3.34 16.26
C PRO A 403 -9.85 4.83 15.87
N PHE A 404 -9.79 5.08 14.56
CA PHE A 404 -9.73 6.41 13.95
C PHE A 404 -8.47 7.25 14.27
N GLN A 405 -7.47 6.68 14.95
CA GLN A 405 -6.12 7.26 15.01
C GLN A 405 -5.19 6.62 13.98
N PHE A 406 -4.09 7.29 13.68
CA PHE A 406 -3.16 6.92 12.62
C PHE A 406 -1.73 7.15 13.08
N MET A 407 -0.89 6.11 12.94
CA MET A 407 0.55 6.26 12.92
C MET A 407 1.00 6.79 11.55
N MET A 408 2.18 7.40 11.49
CA MET A 408 2.79 7.83 10.23
C MET A 408 3.94 6.91 9.86
N TYR A 409 3.76 6.19 8.75
CA TYR A 409 4.85 5.53 8.04
C TYR A 409 5.69 6.61 7.37
N LEU A 410 7.01 6.53 7.52
CA LEU A 410 7.99 7.44 6.95
C LEU A 410 9.14 6.65 6.31
N ASP A 411 9.57 7.06 5.12
CA ASP A 411 10.91 6.71 4.64
C ASP A 411 11.79 7.95 4.71
N VAL A 412 12.97 7.81 5.33
CA VAL A 412 13.93 8.90 5.50
C VAL A 412 15.32 8.48 5.03
N THR A 413 16.10 9.46 4.55
CA THR A 413 17.48 9.29 4.10
C THR A 413 18.41 10.32 4.75
N TRP A 414 19.68 9.99 4.87
CA TRP A 414 20.70 10.87 5.47
C TRP A 414 22.05 10.73 4.80
N GLU A 415 22.79 11.84 4.72
CA GLU A 415 24.22 11.80 4.35
C GLU A 415 25.12 11.64 5.60
N ASN A 416 24.70 12.19 6.74
CA ASN A 416 25.46 12.15 7.99
C ASN A 416 24.79 11.22 9.03
N GLN A 417 25.51 10.16 9.41
CA GLN A 417 25.07 9.17 10.39
C GLN A 417 24.76 9.77 11.77
N GLU A 418 25.60 10.69 12.26
CA GLU A 418 25.44 11.33 13.58
C GLU A 418 24.18 12.22 13.62
N HIS A 419 23.83 12.82 12.48
CA HIS A 419 22.61 13.60 12.33
C HIS A 419 21.36 12.73 12.40
N PHE A 420 21.35 11.58 11.72
CA PHE A 420 20.26 10.61 11.80
C PHE A 420 20.08 10.08 13.23
N GLU A 421 21.17 9.74 13.91
CA GLU A 421 21.12 9.26 15.30
C GLU A 421 20.52 10.31 16.25
N LYS A 422 20.94 11.58 16.14
CA LYS A 422 20.34 12.70 16.88
C LYS A 422 18.88 12.93 16.50
N ALA A 423 18.52 12.80 15.23
CA ALA A 423 17.14 12.92 14.77
C ALA A 423 16.26 11.85 15.44
N ILE A 424 16.68 10.58 15.42
CA ILE A 424 15.96 9.49 16.09
C ILE A 424 15.85 9.75 17.61
N GLU A 425 16.90 10.23 18.27
CA GLU A 425 16.87 10.56 19.70
C GLU A 425 15.87 11.68 20.04
N GLN A 426 15.77 12.73 19.20
CA GLN A 426 14.81 13.82 19.40
C GLN A 426 13.39 13.44 18.97
N LEU A 427 13.24 12.54 17.99
CA LEU A 427 11.96 12.03 17.53
C LEU A 427 11.28 11.22 18.65
N LYS A 428 12.01 10.32 19.33
CA LYS A 428 11.54 9.57 20.51
C LYS A 428 11.02 10.44 21.67
N LYS A 429 11.44 11.71 21.74
CA LYS A 429 10.99 12.67 22.77
C LYS A 429 9.73 13.44 22.37
N ARG A 430 9.27 13.29 21.13
CA ARG A 430 8.18 14.05 20.50
C ARG A 430 7.06 13.16 19.96
N THR A 431 7.32 11.87 19.79
CA THR A 431 6.35 10.84 19.43
C THR A 431 5.81 10.15 20.69
N LEU A 432 4.66 9.49 20.58
CA LEU A 432 4.14 8.58 21.59
C LEU A 432 4.87 7.23 21.51
N ASP A 433 5.11 6.76 20.29
CA ASP A 433 5.96 5.62 19.98
C ASP A 433 6.80 5.88 18.71
N LEU A 434 7.93 5.17 18.57
CA LEU A 434 8.77 5.16 17.38
C LEU A 434 9.31 3.74 17.16
N ILE A 435 8.79 3.10 16.11
CA ILE A 435 9.27 1.81 15.63
C ILE A 435 10.19 2.06 14.43
N VAL A 436 11.41 1.52 14.49
CA VAL A 436 12.33 1.48 13.34
C VAL A 436 12.07 0.16 12.61
N CYS A 437 11.27 0.21 11.54
CA CYS A 437 10.90 -0.96 10.75
C CYS A 437 12.08 -1.53 9.98
N GLY A 438 13.09 -0.71 9.64
CA GLY A 438 14.32 -1.19 9.01
C GLY A 438 15.37 -0.11 8.79
N LEU A 439 16.63 -0.54 8.71
CA LEU A 439 17.79 0.27 8.33
C LEU A 439 18.50 -0.42 7.15
N TYR A 440 18.62 0.27 6.02
CA TYR A 440 19.11 -0.33 4.78
C TYR A 440 19.79 0.71 3.87
N VAL A 441 20.33 0.25 2.75
CA VAL A 441 20.94 1.12 1.73
C VAL A 441 19.85 1.54 0.75
N GLU A 442 19.82 2.81 0.36
CA GLU A 442 18.88 3.32 -0.64
C GLU A 442 19.04 2.59 -1.99
N GLY A 443 17.93 2.08 -2.50
CA GLY A 443 17.86 1.37 -3.76
C GLY A 443 18.01 2.32 -4.94
N LYS A 444 18.86 1.95 -5.90
CA LYS A 444 19.08 2.75 -7.11
C LYS A 444 18.03 2.46 -8.17
N ILE A 445 17.32 3.48 -8.61
CA ILE A 445 16.55 3.41 -9.87
C ILE A 445 17.55 3.48 -11.02
N ASN A 446 17.58 2.44 -11.86
CA ASN A 446 18.60 2.29 -12.91
C ASN A 446 18.32 3.22 -14.12
N THR A 447 18.71 4.48 -13.97
CA THR A 447 18.29 5.63 -14.78
C THR A 447 19.24 5.94 -15.96
N GLN A 448 19.56 4.94 -16.79
CA GLN A 448 20.33 5.16 -18.04
C GLN A 448 19.62 6.00 -19.12
N ALA A 449 18.50 6.66 -18.79
CA ALA A 449 17.77 7.58 -19.67
C ALA A 449 17.31 8.89 -19.00
N THR A 450 17.68 9.17 -17.73
CA THR A 450 17.18 10.35 -16.99
C THR A 450 18.26 11.15 -16.25
N GLU A 451 19.45 11.29 -16.84
CA GLU A 451 20.25 12.52 -16.65
C GLU A 451 19.64 13.69 -17.44
N LYS A 452 18.43 14.07 -17.03
CA LYS A 452 17.96 15.45 -17.11
C LYS A 452 17.51 15.84 -15.72
N THR A 453 18.49 16.21 -14.90
CA THR A 453 18.26 17.02 -13.71
C THR A 453 17.42 18.22 -14.11
N HIS A 454 16.15 18.24 -13.68
CA HIS A 454 15.42 19.48 -13.52
C HIS A 454 16.01 20.24 -12.33
N HIS A 455 17.26 20.70 -12.48
CA HIS A 455 17.74 21.90 -11.83
C HIS A 455 16.96 23.08 -12.42
N ALA A 456 15.70 23.20 -12.02
CA ALA A 456 15.06 24.49 -11.93
C ALA A 456 15.79 25.26 -10.83
N THR A 457 16.94 25.85 -11.18
CA THR A 457 17.65 26.80 -10.34
C THR A 457 16.79 28.05 -10.26
N ILE A 458 15.78 28.01 -9.41
CA ILE A 458 15.12 29.21 -8.91
C ILE A 458 16.21 29.96 -8.16
N ARG A 459 16.76 30.99 -8.79
CA ARG A 459 17.48 32.03 -8.07
C ARG A 459 16.47 32.67 -7.14
N VAL A 460 16.57 32.33 -5.87
CA VAL A 460 15.88 33.08 -4.81
C VAL A 460 16.61 34.41 -4.74
N ASP A 461 16.07 35.43 -5.43
CA ASP A 461 16.47 36.80 -5.16
C ASP A 461 16.14 37.10 -3.69
N GLU A 462 17.14 37.49 -2.92
CA GLU A 462 17.03 37.80 -1.49
C GLU A 462 16.17 39.05 -1.28
N LYS A 463 14.84 38.91 -1.32
CA LYS A 463 13.86 39.91 -0.85
C LYS A 463 12.48 39.29 -0.61
N GLY A 464 12.34 38.70 0.58
CA GLY A 464 11.12 38.72 1.39
C GLY A 464 9.83 38.16 0.78
N VAL A 465 9.52 36.91 1.15
CA VAL A 465 8.13 36.50 1.38
C VAL A 465 7.95 36.37 2.89
N MET A 466 6.99 37.12 3.45
CA MET A 466 6.76 37.14 4.89
C MET A 466 6.19 35.83 5.41
N ASP A 467 6.71 35.39 6.55
CA ASP A 467 6.13 34.35 7.38
C ASP A 467 4.77 34.84 7.90
N MET A 468 3.67 34.35 7.32
CA MET A 468 2.29 34.65 7.74
C MET A 468 1.55 33.33 8.04
N PRO A 469 0.71 33.27 9.10
CA PRO A 469 0.05 32.03 9.49
C PRO A 469 -0.87 31.50 8.38
N LYS A 470 -0.78 30.19 8.07
CA LYS A 470 -1.57 29.53 7.02
C LYS A 470 -3.09 29.78 7.13
N GLN A 471 -3.61 29.84 8.36
CA GLN A 471 -5.03 30.17 8.66
C GLN A 471 -5.45 31.55 8.15
N LYS A 472 -4.52 32.51 8.06
CA LYS A 472 -4.80 33.89 7.70
C LYS A 472 -5.02 34.04 6.19
N ILE A 473 -4.24 33.30 5.40
CA ILE A 473 -4.32 33.29 3.93
C ILE A 473 -5.69 32.80 3.46
N LEU A 474 -6.20 31.66 3.96
CA LEU A 474 -7.52 31.18 3.52
C LEU A 474 -8.67 32.13 3.91
N ASN A 475 -8.60 32.72 5.11
CA ASN A 475 -9.58 33.71 5.56
C ASN A 475 -9.52 35.04 4.79
N GLU A 476 -8.39 35.39 4.18
CA GLU A 476 -8.24 36.58 3.33
C GLU A 476 -8.59 36.28 1.86
N ILE A 477 -8.25 35.08 1.34
CA ILE A 477 -8.51 34.65 -0.04
C ILE A 477 -9.99 34.32 -0.29
N VAL A 478 -10.68 33.70 0.67
CA VAL A 478 -12.06 33.21 0.53
C VAL A 478 -13.11 34.25 0.99
N ALA A 479 -12.68 35.44 1.45
CA ALA A 479 -13.57 36.47 2.00
C ALA A 479 -14.44 37.25 0.98
N GLN A 480 -14.46 36.86 -0.30
CA GLN A 480 -15.26 37.56 -1.31
C GLN A 480 -16.71 37.07 -1.31
N ASP A 481 -17.67 38.00 -1.17
CA ASP A 481 -19.09 37.70 -1.33
C ASP A 481 -19.33 37.06 -2.72
N TRP A 482 -19.90 35.85 -2.72
CA TRP A 482 -20.14 35.06 -3.92
C TRP A 482 -21.05 35.75 -4.93
N ARG A 483 -21.88 36.70 -4.48
CA ARG A 483 -22.76 37.52 -5.33
C ARG A 483 -21.99 38.41 -6.31
N ASN A 484 -20.67 38.58 -6.13
CA ASN A 484 -19.80 39.30 -7.06
C ASN A 484 -19.30 38.44 -8.24
N TRP A 485 -19.41 37.10 -8.16
CA TRP A 485 -18.87 36.18 -9.16
C TRP A 485 -19.80 35.01 -9.55
N ILE A 486 -20.99 34.92 -8.96
CA ILE A 486 -22.14 34.13 -9.47
C ILE A 486 -23.35 35.06 -9.64
N PRO A 487 -24.06 35.03 -10.78
CA PRO A 487 -25.25 35.84 -10.99
C PRO A 487 -26.37 35.55 -9.97
N VAL A 488 -26.84 36.58 -9.27
CA VAL A 488 -28.05 36.53 -8.44
C VAL A 488 -29.28 36.72 -9.34
N ARG A 489 -30.33 35.91 -9.15
CA ARG A 489 -31.56 35.96 -9.94
C ARG A 489 -32.72 36.56 -9.17
N ASN A 490 -33.45 37.49 -9.78
CA ASN A 490 -34.59 38.18 -9.16
C ASN A 490 -35.74 37.26 -8.73
N ASN A 491 -35.88 36.07 -9.33
CA ASN A 491 -36.91 35.09 -8.97
C ASN A 491 -36.44 34.06 -7.92
N MET A 492 -35.28 34.28 -7.30
CA MET A 492 -34.74 33.55 -6.15
C MET A 492 -34.48 34.54 -5.01
N PRO A 493 -34.48 34.11 -3.73
CA PRO A 493 -34.09 35.00 -2.64
C PRO A 493 -32.59 35.32 -2.75
N ALA A 494 -32.19 36.56 -2.48
CA ALA A 494 -30.84 37.09 -2.74
C ALA A 494 -29.69 36.40 -1.97
N ASP A 495 -30.00 35.53 -1.00
CA ASP A 495 -29.03 34.72 -0.26
C ASP A 495 -28.75 33.35 -0.88
N TYR A 496 -29.41 33.01 -2.00
CA TYR A 496 -29.30 31.71 -2.66
C TYR A 496 -29.03 31.81 -4.16
N PHE A 497 -28.22 30.88 -4.68
CA PHE A 497 -28.07 30.64 -6.11
C PHE A 497 -28.42 29.20 -6.49
N LEU A 498 -28.75 28.99 -7.76
CA LEU A 498 -29.17 27.70 -8.29
C LEU A 498 -28.31 27.30 -9.49
N ILE A 499 -27.71 26.13 -9.42
CA ILE A 499 -27.03 25.46 -10.52
C ILE A 499 -27.95 24.35 -11.03
N SER A 500 -28.31 24.38 -12.32
CA SER A 500 -29.19 23.35 -12.90
C SER A 500 -28.93 23.08 -14.38
N GLY A 501 -29.41 21.94 -14.85
CA GLY A 501 -29.18 21.40 -16.19
C GLY A 501 -28.96 19.88 -16.16
N PRO A 502 -28.75 19.23 -17.31
CA PRO A 502 -28.80 17.76 -17.43
C PRO A 502 -27.58 17.06 -16.82
N CYS A 503 -27.79 15.85 -16.29
CA CYS A 503 -26.72 15.05 -15.67
C CYS A 503 -25.51 14.96 -16.60
N SER A 504 -25.78 14.73 -17.88
CA SER A 504 -24.78 14.78 -18.94
C SER A 504 -25.32 15.54 -20.16
N ALA A 505 -24.42 16.07 -20.98
CA ALA A 505 -24.75 16.58 -22.30
C ALA A 505 -24.87 15.39 -23.27
N GLU A 506 -26.06 14.81 -23.38
CA GLU A 506 -26.30 13.54 -24.09
C GLU A 506 -26.44 13.76 -25.61
N THR A 507 -27.21 14.77 -26.01
CA THR A 507 -27.24 15.29 -27.40
C THR A 507 -27.39 16.82 -27.41
N GLU A 508 -26.97 17.50 -28.49
CA GLU A 508 -27.13 18.95 -28.63
C GLU A 508 -28.59 19.38 -28.41
N LYS A 509 -29.54 18.70 -29.06
CA LYS A 509 -30.97 18.99 -28.95
C LYS A 509 -31.49 18.81 -27.52
N GLN A 510 -31.19 17.70 -26.87
CA GLN A 510 -31.62 17.43 -25.49
C GLN A 510 -31.03 18.44 -24.52
N THR A 511 -29.74 18.77 -24.68
CA THR A 511 -29.03 19.74 -23.85
C THR A 511 -29.69 21.11 -24.03
N ARG A 512 -29.79 21.58 -25.26
CA ARG A 512 -30.35 22.89 -25.61
C ARG A 512 -31.79 23.05 -25.12
N GLN A 513 -32.68 22.10 -25.41
CA GLN A 513 -34.08 22.16 -24.94
C GLN A 513 -34.21 22.16 -23.42
N THR A 514 -33.30 21.49 -22.70
CA THR A 514 -33.26 21.52 -21.24
C THR A 514 -32.81 22.89 -20.73
N LEU A 515 -31.75 23.46 -21.28
CA LEU A 515 -31.21 24.76 -20.86
C LEU A 515 -32.16 25.92 -21.19
N ASP A 516 -32.78 25.93 -22.38
CA ASP A 516 -33.74 26.96 -22.80
C ASP A 516 -34.96 27.03 -21.85
N GLN A 517 -35.49 25.87 -21.44
CA GLN A 517 -36.61 25.83 -20.48
C GLN A 517 -36.20 26.27 -19.07
N LEU A 518 -34.96 25.97 -18.64
CA LEU A 518 -34.42 26.45 -17.37
C LEU A 518 -34.17 27.97 -17.38
N LEU A 519 -33.73 28.50 -18.52
CA LEU A 519 -33.55 29.94 -18.74
C LEU A 519 -34.88 30.69 -18.64
N ALA A 520 -35.95 30.14 -19.23
CA ALA A 520 -37.30 30.70 -19.15
C ALA A 520 -37.85 30.82 -17.71
N LEU A 521 -37.32 30.08 -16.73
CA LEU A 521 -37.69 30.24 -15.31
C LEU A 521 -37.12 31.51 -14.68
N ASN A 522 -36.02 32.05 -15.23
CA ASN A 522 -35.20 33.12 -14.66
C ASN A 522 -34.82 32.88 -13.17
N LYS A 523 -34.59 31.61 -12.81
CA LYS A 523 -34.20 31.15 -11.46
C LYS A 523 -32.82 30.51 -11.39
N VAL A 524 -32.27 30.05 -12.52
CA VAL A 524 -30.98 29.36 -12.58
C VAL A 524 -29.85 30.37 -12.73
N SER A 525 -28.93 30.39 -11.77
CA SER A 525 -27.74 31.26 -11.77
C SER A 525 -26.64 30.73 -12.69
N LEU A 526 -26.46 29.40 -12.74
CA LEU A 526 -25.43 28.72 -13.54
C LEU A 526 -26.00 27.50 -14.25
N PHE A 527 -25.77 27.41 -15.55
CA PHE A 527 -26.28 26.31 -16.39
C PHE A 527 -25.24 25.20 -16.46
N ARG A 528 -25.60 23.95 -16.12
CA ARG A 528 -24.59 22.89 -15.96
C ARG A 528 -24.90 21.65 -16.79
N ALA A 529 -23.87 21.05 -17.38
CA ALA A 529 -23.95 19.72 -17.97
C ALA A 529 -22.64 18.95 -17.77
N GLY A 530 -22.73 17.66 -17.46
CA GLY A 530 -21.56 16.79 -17.44
C GLY A 530 -21.12 16.44 -18.86
N VAL A 531 -19.96 16.91 -19.31
CA VAL A 531 -19.43 16.59 -20.65
C VAL A 531 -18.50 15.37 -20.65
N TRP A 532 -17.88 15.05 -19.51
CA TRP A 532 -17.14 13.80 -19.24
C TRP A 532 -17.84 13.02 -18.11
N LYS A 533 -17.96 11.70 -18.28
CA LYS A 533 -18.62 10.78 -17.34
C LYS A 533 -17.86 9.46 -17.22
N PRO A 534 -16.63 9.44 -16.65
CA PRO A 534 -15.89 8.20 -16.45
C PRO A 534 -16.71 7.22 -15.57
N ARG A 535 -17.15 6.11 -16.16
CA ARG A 535 -18.08 5.14 -15.55
C ARG A 535 -17.33 4.12 -14.71
N THR A 536 -17.92 3.70 -13.60
CA THR A 536 -17.38 2.62 -12.73
C THR A 536 -17.43 1.22 -13.38
N ARG A 537 -18.14 1.08 -14.50
CA ARG A 537 -18.15 -0.11 -15.35
C ARG A 537 -18.13 0.36 -16.81
N ALA A 538 -17.30 -0.28 -17.63
CA ALA A 538 -17.20 0.01 -19.06
C ALA A 538 -18.53 -0.25 -19.80
N GLY A 539 -18.73 0.42 -20.94
CA GLY A 539 -19.89 0.25 -21.82
C GLY A 539 -21.12 1.10 -21.50
N GLY A 540 -21.05 2.00 -20.51
CA GLY A 540 -22.04 3.06 -20.32
C GLY A 540 -21.69 4.34 -21.11
N PHE A 541 -22.62 5.26 -21.28
CA PHE A 541 -22.32 6.57 -21.87
C PHE A 541 -21.29 7.34 -21.02
N GLU A 542 -20.18 7.74 -21.64
CA GLU A 542 -19.00 8.36 -21.01
C GLU A 542 -18.90 9.88 -21.21
N GLY A 543 -19.92 10.48 -21.85
CA GLY A 543 -19.92 11.90 -22.22
C GLY A 543 -19.47 12.15 -23.66
N ASN A 544 -19.71 13.37 -24.14
CA ASN A 544 -19.34 13.81 -25.50
C ASN A 544 -18.09 14.72 -25.53
N GLY A 545 -17.46 14.97 -24.37
CA GLY A 545 -16.24 15.76 -24.20
C GLY A 545 -16.30 17.12 -24.89
N VAL A 546 -15.25 17.44 -25.66
CA VAL A 546 -15.11 18.67 -26.46
C VAL A 546 -16.31 18.93 -27.39
N THR A 547 -16.99 17.90 -27.89
CA THR A 547 -18.19 18.09 -28.73
C THR A 547 -19.33 18.72 -27.94
N ALA A 548 -19.50 18.34 -26.66
CA ALA A 548 -20.47 18.96 -25.77
C ALA A 548 -20.01 20.33 -25.24
N LEU A 549 -18.70 20.57 -25.05
CA LEU A 549 -18.18 21.91 -24.72
C LEU A 549 -18.62 22.93 -25.78
N LYS A 550 -18.57 22.58 -27.08
CA LYS A 550 -19.06 23.44 -28.17
C LYS A 550 -20.56 23.75 -28.11
N TRP A 551 -21.39 22.80 -27.66
CA TRP A 551 -22.83 23.05 -27.45
C TRP A 551 -23.08 24.04 -26.30
N LEU A 552 -22.28 23.94 -25.23
CA LEU A 552 -22.34 24.86 -24.08
C LEU A 552 -21.80 26.24 -24.44
N GLN A 553 -20.67 26.33 -25.15
CA GLN A 553 -20.11 27.57 -25.68
C GLN A 553 -21.15 28.32 -26.52
N LYS A 554 -21.75 27.65 -27.50
CA LYS A 554 -22.81 28.20 -28.35
C LYS A 554 -24.02 28.70 -27.54
N PHE A 555 -24.38 28.00 -26.46
CA PHE A 555 -25.42 28.47 -25.54
C PHE A 555 -25.00 29.75 -24.80
N GLN A 556 -23.75 29.86 -24.31
CA GLN A 556 -23.24 31.10 -23.71
C GLN A 556 -23.26 32.26 -24.72
N GLU A 557 -22.76 32.03 -25.94
CA GLU A 557 -22.67 33.04 -27.00
C GLU A 557 -24.05 33.56 -27.44
N GLU A 558 -25.06 32.69 -27.53
CA GLU A 558 -26.42 33.07 -27.93
C GLU A 558 -27.25 33.74 -26.82
N THR A 559 -26.95 33.46 -25.54
CA THR A 559 -27.79 33.90 -24.40
C THR A 559 -27.13 34.90 -23.47
N GLY A 560 -25.80 35.01 -23.50
CA GLY A 560 -25.01 35.75 -22.50
C GLY A 560 -24.89 35.04 -21.15
N GLU A 561 -25.37 33.80 -21.02
CA GLU A 561 -25.45 33.09 -19.75
C GLU A 561 -24.22 32.24 -19.45
N HIS A 562 -23.87 32.11 -18.17
CA HIS A 562 -22.71 31.32 -17.74
C HIS A 562 -23.05 29.83 -17.61
N VAL A 563 -22.20 28.98 -18.21
CA VAL A 563 -22.22 27.53 -17.98
C VAL A 563 -21.14 27.09 -17.00
N THR A 564 -21.32 25.90 -16.42
CA THR A 564 -20.34 25.24 -15.57
C THR A 564 -20.24 23.74 -15.86
N VAL A 565 -19.04 23.16 -15.68
CA VAL A 565 -18.68 21.79 -16.08
C VAL A 565 -17.78 21.11 -15.03
N GLU A 566 -17.90 19.78 -14.88
CA GLU A 566 -17.02 18.96 -14.04
C GLU A 566 -15.63 18.80 -14.67
N VAL A 567 -14.56 19.10 -13.94
CA VAL A 567 -13.18 18.82 -14.36
C VAL A 567 -12.55 17.74 -13.48
N ALA A 568 -11.66 16.93 -14.08
CA ALA A 568 -11.00 15.80 -13.42
C ALA A 568 -9.48 15.75 -13.63
N THR A 569 -8.97 16.47 -14.63
CA THR A 569 -7.56 16.58 -15.00
C THR A 569 -7.26 18.03 -15.39
N GLY A 570 -5.98 18.40 -15.44
CA GLY A 570 -5.54 19.70 -15.97
C GLY A 570 -5.81 19.86 -17.47
N GLN A 571 -5.95 18.76 -18.21
CA GLN A 571 -6.38 18.80 -19.61
C GLN A 571 -7.86 19.22 -19.74
N HIS A 572 -8.76 18.73 -18.87
CA HIS A 572 -10.16 19.19 -18.87
C HIS A 572 -10.27 20.68 -18.53
N VAL A 573 -9.41 21.20 -17.65
CA VAL A 573 -9.34 22.64 -17.35
C VAL A 573 -9.00 23.44 -18.60
N LYS A 574 -7.93 23.07 -19.33
CA LYS A 574 -7.54 23.72 -20.58
C LYS A 574 -8.66 23.69 -21.62
N GLU A 575 -9.26 22.53 -21.84
CA GLU A 575 -10.36 22.40 -22.81
C GLU A 575 -11.58 23.25 -22.45
N CYS A 576 -11.93 23.40 -21.17
CA CYS A 576 -12.98 24.33 -20.73
C CYS A 576 -12.60 25.80 -21.00
N LEU A 577 -11.36 26.20 -20.67
CA LEU A 577 -10.87 27.57 -20.87
C LEU A 577 -10.81 27.95 -22.36
N ASP A 578 -10.36 27.05 -23.23
CA ASP A 578 -10.34 27.23 -24.69
C ASP A 578 -11.74 27.46 -25.30
N HIS A 579 -12.80 27.03 -24.61
CA HIS A 579 -14.21 27.23 -25.00
C HIS A 579 -14.92 28.33 -24.18
N GLY A 580 -14.17 29.15 -23.42
CA GLY A 580 -14.72 30.27 -22.64
C GLY A 580 -15.52 29.86 -21.40
N ILE A 581 -15.29 28.65 -20.86
CA ILE A 581 -15.96 28.14 -19.66
C ILE A 581 -15.03 28.31 -18.46
N ASN A 582 -15.22 29.39 -17.72
CA ASN A 582 -14.38 29.78 -16.58
C ASN A 582 -14.97 29.43 -15.20
N ILE A 583 -16.08 28.68 -15.15
CA ILE A 583 -16.72 28.24 -13.91
C ILE A 583 -16.68 26.71 -13.85
N LEU A 584 -15.81 26.16 -13.01
CA LEU A 584 -15.49 24.73 -12.98
C LEU A 584 -15.93 24.12 -11.65
N TRP A 585 -16.27 22.82 -11.63
CA TRP A 585 -16.32 22.07 -10.38
C TRP A 585 -15.45 20.82 -10.40
N ILE A 586 -14.86 20.52 -9.24
CA ILE A 586 -14.05 19.31 -9.02
C ILE A 586 -14.98 18.21 -8.51
N GLY A 587 -14.99 17.06 -9.20
CA GLY A 587 -15.83 15.91 -8.86
C GLY A 587 -15.36 15.17 -7.60
N ALA A 588 -16.28 14.50 -6.90
CA ALA A 588 -16.01 13.88 -5.59
C ALA A 588 -14.94 12.76 -5.59
N ARG A 589 -14.68 12.13 -6.74
CA ARG A 589 -13.56 11.17 -6.93
C ARG A 589 -12.23 11.91 -7.08
N THR A 590 -12.24 13.00 -7.84
CA THR A 590 -11.09 13.89 -8.05
C THR A 590 -10.69 14.57 -6.75
N SER A 591 -11.65 15.10 -5.97
CA SER A 591 -11.40 15.70 -4.64
C SER A 591 -10.80 14.72 -3.63
N ALA A 592 -10.98 13.40 -3.83
CA ALA A 592 -10.38 12.37 -2.99
C ALA A 592 -8.94 12.01 -3.41
N ASN A 593 -8.43 12.54 -4.53
CA ASN A 593 -7.06 12.31 -5.01
C ASN A 593 -6.26 13.63 -4.98
N PRO A 594 -5.36 13.82 -3.99
CA PRO A 594 -4.53 15.02 -3.89
C PRO A 594 -3.69 15.34 -5.14
N PHE A 595 -3.28 14.31 -5.91
CA PHE A 595 -2.51 14.52 -7.15
C PHE A 595 -3.38 15.11 -8.26
N SER A 596 -4.61 14.60 -8.47
CA SER A 596 -5.54 15.15 -9.46
C SER A 596 -5.98 16.57 -9.08
N VAL A 597 -6.18 16.87 -7.79
CA VAL A 597 -6.45 18.25 -7.36
C VAL A 597 -5.24 19.14 -7.57
N GLN A 598 -4.01 18.65 -7.36
CA GLN A 598 -2.80 19.43 -7.64
C GLN A 598 -2.60 19.68 -9.14
N GLU A 599 -2.90 18.71 -10.00
CA GLU A 599 -2.88 18.86 -11.46
C GLU A 599 -3.85 19.95 -11.93
N ILE A 600 -5.08 19.95 -11.38
CA ILE A 600 -6.08 20.99 -11.60
C ILE A 600 -5.61 22.34 -11.06
N ALA A 601 -5.06 22.39 -9.83
CA ALA A 601 -4.53 23.61 -9.22
C ALA A 601 -3.45 24.26 -10.08
N ASN A 602 -2.50 23.47 -10.58
CA ASN A 602 -1.45 23.93 -11.51
C ASN A 602 -2.04 24.43 -12.84
N ALA A 603 -3.15 23.84 -13.32
CA ALA A 603 -3.79 24.21 -14.58
C ALA A 603 -4.70 25.45 -14.48
N VAL A 604 -5.20 25.79 -13.28
CA VAL A 604 -5.94 27.05 -13.03
C VAL A 604 -5.05 28.19 -12.53
N GLN A 605 -3.78 27.93 -12.21
CA GLN A 605 -2.86 28.94 -11.71
C GLN A 605 -2.80 30.15 -12.66
N ASP A 606 -2.81 31.36 -12.08
CA ASP A 606 -2.78 32.65 -12.79
C ASP A 606 -4.00 32.89 -13.74
N THR A 607 -5.11 32.17 -13.56
CA THR A 607 -6.37 32.37 -14.32
C THR A 607 -7.50 32.95 -13.45
N ASP A 608 -8.41 33.72 -14.06
CA ASP A 608 -9.61 34.25 -13.37
C ASP A 608 -10.81 33.30 -13.49
N VAL A 609 -10.71 32.17 -12.79
CA VAL A 609 -11.77 31.13 -12.75
C VAL A 609 -12.51 31.09 -11.42
N VAL A 610 -13.74 30.57 -11.47
CA VAL A 610 -14.48 30.10 -10.29
C VAL A 610 -14.26 28.59 -10.17
N VAL A 611 -13.89 28.10 -8.98
CA VAL A 611 -13.67 26.66 -8.73
C VAL A 611 -14.51 26.18 -7.56
N MET A 612 -15.40 25.23 -7.81
CA MET A 612 -16.29 24.66 -6.79
C MET A 612 -15.86 23.23 -6.44
N VAL A 613 -15.53 22.95 -5.18
CA VAL A 613 -14.91 21.67 -4.77
C VAL A 613 -15.94 20.76 -4.10
N LYS A 614 -16.33 19.65 -4.74
CA LYS A 614 -17.19 18.63 -4.11
C LYS A 614 -16.46 17.94 -2.95
N ASN A 615 -17.18 17.59 -1.88
CA ASN A 615 -16.62 16.74 -0.83
C ASN A 615 -16.12 15.40 -1.42
N PRO A 616 -15.07 14.79 -0.85
CA PRO A 616 -14.60 13.48 -1.26
C PRO A 616 -15.70 12.42 -1.06
N VAL A 617 -15.59 11.30 -1.79
CA VAL A 617 -16.55 10.18 -1.70
C VAL A 617 -16.61 9.52 -0.31
N ASN A 618 -15.55 9.68 0.48
CA ASN A 618 -15.40 9.19 1.86
C ASN A 618 -15.68 10.33 2.86
N PRO A 619 -16.20 10.06 4.07
CA PRO A 619 -16.45 11.07 5.11
C PRO A 619 -15.15 11.57 5.75
N ASP A 620 -14.37 12.34 4.98
CA ASP A 620 -13.09 12.93 5.39
C ASP A 620 -13.13 14.45 5.18
N LEU A 621 -13.12 15.19 6.29
CA LEU A 621 -13.15 16.66 6.29
C LEU A 621 -11.79 17.26 5.93
N GLU A 622 -10.69 16.69 6.40
CA GLU A 622 -9.35 17.24 6.17
C GLU A 622 -8.93 17.06 4.70
N LEU A 623 -9.34 15.96 4.07
CA LEU A 623 -9.17 15.75 2.62
C LEU A 623 -9.98 16.76 1.80
N TRP A 624 -11.20 17.12 2.24
CA TRP A 624 -12.00 18.17 1.58
C TRP A 624 -11.36 19.55 1.73
N ILE A 625 -10.89 19.89 2.95
CA ILE A 625 -10.16 21.13 3.24
C ILE A 625 -8.88 21.20 2.41
N GLY A 626 -8.06 20.15 2.41
CA GLY A 626 -6.82 20.10 1.64
C GLY A 626 -7.04 20.24 0.13
N ALA A 627 -8.17 19.78 -0.40
CA ALA A 627 -8.55 20.03 -1.80
C ALA A 627 -8.88 21.51 -2.07
N ILE A 628 -9.60 22.17 -1.16
CA ILE A 628 -9.88 23.61 -1.21
C ILE A 628 -8.60 24.44 -1.06
N GLU A 629 -7.73 24.07 -0.12
CA GLU A 629 -6.44 24.75 0.12
C GLU A 629 -5.50 24.69 -1.08
N ARG A 630 -5.44 23.57 -1.82
CA ARG A 630 -4.62 23.46 -3.04
C ARG A 630 -5.04 24.46 -4.12
N ILE A 631 -6.35 24.64 -4.29
CA ILE A 631 -6.90 25.60 -5.27
C ILE A 631 -6.66 27.04 -4.79
N ALA A 632 -6.83 27.34 -3.50
CA ALA A 632 -6.50 28.65 -2.92
C ALA A 632 -5.01 28.99 -3.06
N ASN A 633 -4.12 28.02 -2.83
CA ASN A 633 -2.67 28.18 -2.96
C ASN A 633 -2.21 28.39 -4.42
N ALA A 634 -3.04 28.06 -5.42
CA ALA A 634 -2.81 28.42 -6.83
C ALA A 634 -3.23 29.86 -7.17
N GLY A 635 -3.61 30.68 -6.17
CA GLY A 635 -4.02 32.07 -6.33
C GLY A 635 -5.51 32.28 -6.58
N ILE A 636 -6.31 31.22 -6.64
CA ILE A 636 -7.75 31.32 -6.89
C ILE A 636 -8.47 31.82 -5.63
N THR A 637 -9.24 32.91 -5.78
CA THR A 637 -10.05 33.51 -4.70
C THR A 637 -11.53 33.14 -4.78
N LYS A 638 -12.03 32.83 -5.98
CA LYS A 638 -13.45 32.52 -6.25
C LYS A 638 -13.75 31.04 -6.03
N ILE A 639 -13.77 30.61 -4.76
CA ILE A 639 -13.93 29.20 -4.37
C ILE A 639 -15.26 28.97 -3.66
N ALA A 640 -15.92 27.84 -3.92
CA ALA A 640 -17.05 27.34 -3.14
C ALA A 640 -16.90 25.86 -2.77
N ALA A 641 -17.52 25.44 -1.67
CA ALA A 641 -17.62 24.03 -1.28
C ALA A 641 -18.94 23.44 -1.77
N ILE A 642 -18.92 22.21 -2.30
CA ILE A 642 -20.15 21.47 -2.67
C ILE A 642 -20.32 20.23 -1.80
N HIS A 643 -21.35 20.24 -0.97
CA HIS A 643 -21.80 19.10 -0.18
C HIS A 643 -22.73 18.18 -0.98
N ARG A 644 -22.20 17.04 -1.43
CA ARG A 644 -22.92 15.94 -2.08
C ARG A 644 -23.23 14.75 -1.16
N GLY A 645 -22.84 14.78 0.12
CA GLY A 645 -22.91 13.62 1.03
C GLY A 645 -21.90 12.53 0.67
N PHE A 646 -21.95 11.37 1.33
CA PHE A 646 -20.87 10.39 1.35
C PHE A 646 -21.31 8.97 1.00
N SER A 647 -20.40 8.19 0.42
CA SER A 647 -20.67 6.80 0.03
C SER A 647 -20.75 5.91 1.27
N VAL A 648 -21.72 5.01 1.33
CA VAL A 648 -21.89 4.05 2.43
C VAL A 648 -22.03 2.64 1.89
N ALA A 649 -21.46 1.65 2.60
CA ALA A 649 -21.49 0.25 2.19
C ALA A 649 -22.89 -0.38 2.31
N GLU A 650 -23.70 0.10 3.26
CA GLU A 650 -25.06 -0.38 3.47
C GLU A 650 -26.11 0.44 2.69
N LYS A 651 -27.24 -0.21 2.38
CA LYS A 651 -28.39 0.46 1.73
C LYS A 651 -29.09 1.42 2.70
N SER A 652 -28.88 2.72 2.49
CA SER A 652 -29.62 3.81 3.14
C SER A 652 -30.88 4.19 2.36
N LYS A 653 -31.75 5.05 2.93
CA LYS A 653 -32.83 5.71 2.18
C LYS A 653 -32.30 6.65 1.10
N TYR A 654 -31.08 7.15 1.27
CA TYR A 654 -30.37 8.02 0.35
C TYR A 654 -29.32 7.24 -0.44
N ARG A 655 -29.06 7.64 -1.70
CA ARG A 655 -27.94 7.13 -2.51
C ARG A 655 -26.59 7.35 -1.82
N ASN A 656 -26.46 8.47 -1.11
CA ASN A 656 -25.27 8.83 -0.35
C ASN A 656 -25.69 9.47 0.97
N TYR A 657 -25.07 9.04 2.07
CA TYR A 657 -25.44 9.49 3.41
C TYR A 657 -25.04 10.97 3.62
N PRO A 658 -25.95 11.85 4.09
CA PRO A 658 -25.65 13.27 4.19
C PRO A 658 -24.55 13.64 5.17
N ALA A 659 -24.37 12.93 6.30
CA ALA A 659 -23.42 13.26 7.37
C ALA A 659 -23.32 14.78 7.67
N TRP A 660 -24.46 15.42 7.96
CA TRP A 660 -24.59 16.89 8.04
C TRP A 660 -23.63 17.58 9.03
N SER A 661 -23.04 16.86 9.97
CA SER A 661 -21.99 17.38 10.87
C SER A 661 -20.73 17.82 10.12
N LEU A 662 -20.34 17.17 9.03
CA LEU A 662 -19.13 17.50 8.26
C LEU A 662 -19.21 18.85 7.51
N PRO A 663 -20.25 19.16 6.69
CA PRO A 663 -20.37 20.49 6.10
C PRO A 663 -20.54 21.60 7.14
N LEU A 664 -21.19 21.31 8.28
CA LEU A 664 -21.30 22.26 9.39
C LEU A 664 -19.94 22.58 10.02
N GLN A 665 -19.10 21.57 10.26
CA GLN A 665 -17.72 21.79 10.71
C GLN A 665 -16.89 22.55 9.68
N LEU A 666 -17.09 22.33 8.37
CA LEU A 666 -16.44 23.14 7.33
C LEU A 666 -16.88 24.61 7.41
N GLN A 667 -18.17 24.88 7.58
CA GLN A 667 -18.69 26.24 7.75
C GLN A 667 -18.28 26.90 9.08
N GLU A 668 -18.09 26.12 10.15
CA GLU A 668 -17.56 26.61 11.43
C GLU A 668 -16.09 27.04 11.30
N ARG A 669 -15.27 26.26 10.60
CA ARG A 669 -13.86 26.57 10.33
C ARG A 669 -13.69 27.69 9.29
N PHE A 670 -14.57 27.78 8.29
CA PHE A 670 -14.51 28.75 7.20
C PHE A 670 -15.87 29.45 6.97
N PRO A 671 -16.31 30.36 7.86
CA PRO A 671 -17.67 30.93 7.80
C PRO A 671 -18.00 31.77 6.56
N GLN A 672 -16.99 32.22 5.80
CA GLN A 672 -17.15 32.97 4.56
C GLN A 672 -17.16 32.08 3.31
N LEU A 673 -16.76 30.81 3.42
CA LEU A 673 -16.73 29.89 2.28
C LEU A 673 -18.15 29.55 1.83
N PRO A 674 -18.56 29.88 0.59
CA PRO A 674 -19.89 29.58 0.10
C PRO A 674 -20.14 28.07 0.07
N MET A 675 -21.22 27.63 0.71
CA MET A 675 -21.60 26.21 0.78
C MET A 675 -22.75 25.93 -0.17
N ILE A 676 -22.55 24.97 -1.08
CA ILE A 676 -23.55 24.49 -2.05
C ILE A 676 -24.01 23.10 -1.62
N ASN A 677 -25.30 22.81 -1.64
CA ASN A 677 -25.79 21.43 -1.48
C ASN A 677 -26.05 20.79 -2.85
N ASP A 678 -25.81 19.48 -2.99
CA ASP A 678 -26.20 18.69 -4.17
C ASP A 678 -27.23 17.63 -3.75
N PRO A 679 -28.52 18.03 -3.55
CA PRO A 679 -29.59 17.10 -3.17
C PRO A 679 -29.73 15.94 -4.15
N SER A 680 -29.42 16.17 -5.42
CA SER A 680 -29.54 15.17 -6.48
C SER A 680 -28.63 13.97 -6.22
N HIS A 681 -27.34 14.23 -5.97
CA HIS A 681 -26.39 13.17 -5.66
C HIS A 681 -26.57 12.58 -4.25
N ILE A 682 -27.05 13.36 -3.27
CA ILE A 682 -27.43 12.83 -1.94
C ILE A 682 -28.56 11.81 -2.11
N CYS A 683 -29.68 12.23 -2.69
CA CYS A 683 -30.90 11.43 -2.76
C CYS A 683 -30.78 10.26 -3.74
N GLY A 684 -30.28 10.50 -4.95
CA GLY A 684 -30.38 9.58 -6.09
C GLY A 684 -31.80 9.35 -6.62
N LYS A 685 -32.80 10.01 -6.04
CA LYS A 685 -34.21 9.93 -6.40
C LYS A 685 -34.90 11.27 -6.17
N ARG A 686 -35.86 11.61 -7.04
CA ARG A 686 -36.70 12.83 -6.92
C ARG A 686 -37.47 12.94 -5.61
N GLU A 687 -38.00 11.83 -5.11
CA GLU A 687 -38.92 11.77 -3.97
C GLU A 687 -38.36 12.38 -2.67
N PHE A 688 -37.03 12.46 -2.53
CA PHE A 688 -36.36 13.02 -1.36
C PHE A 688 -35.74 14.41 -1.59
N LEU A 689 -35.77 14.95 -2.81
CA LEU A 689 -35.10 16.23 -3.13
C LEU A 689 -35.65 17.39 -2.29
N PHE A 690 -36.96 17.41 -2.05
CA PHE A 690 -37.60 18.45 -1.22
C PHE A 690 -37.12 18.39 0.24
N GLU A 691 -37.17 17.21 0.89
CA GLU A 691 -36.73 17.01 2.28
C GLU A 691 -35.26 17.45 2.47
N VAL A 692 -34.38 17.02 1.56
CA VAL A 692 -32.95 17.33 1.63
C VAL A 692 -32.66 18.79 1.30
N SER A 693 -33.36 19.39 0.34
CA SER A 693 -33.20 20.82 0.01
C SER A 693 -33.66 21.71 1.15
N GLN A 694 -34.84 21.44 1.75
CA GLN A 694 -35.32 22.19 2.91
C GLN A 694 -34.35 22.04 4.08
N LYS A 695 -33.88 20.82 4.38
CA LYS A 695 -32.90 20.61 5.44
C LYS A 695 -31.60 21.38 5.21
N ALA A 696 -31.15 21.52 3.98
CA ALA A 696 -29.97 22.34 3.65
C ALA A 696 -30.23 23.85 3.83
N ILE A 697 -31.44 24.36 3.50
CA ILE A 697 -31.85 25.74 3.83
C ILE A 697 -31.77 25.97 5.34
N ASP A 698 -32.33 25.06 6.13
CA ASP A 698 -32.35 25.14 7.60
C ASP A 698 -30.94 25.15 8.22
N LEU A 699 -29.96 24.54 7.53
CA LEU A 699 -28.55 24.52 7.92
C LEU A 699 -27.73 25.70 7.35
N GLY A 700 -28.33 26.57 6.54
CA GLY A 700 -27.71 27.82 6.09
C GLY A 700 -26.75 27.69 4.90
N VAL A 701 -27.01 26.78 3.95
CA VAL A 701 -26.29 26.75 2.66
C VAL A 701 -26.58 28.00 1.82
N ASN A 702 -25.73 28.28 0.83
CA ASN A 702 -25.83 29.41 -0.10
C ASN A 702 -26.31 29.03 -1.50
N GLY A 703 -26.39 27.74 -1.85
CA GLY A 703 -26.86 27.35 -3.17
C GLY A 703 -27.11 25.86 -3.34
N PHE A 704 -27.63 25.51 -4.52
CA PHE A 704 -28.05 24.15 -4.85
C PHE A 704 -27.55 23.70 -6.22
N ILE A 705 -27.09 22.45 -6.32
CA ILE A 705 -27.01 21.70 -7.59
C ILE A 705 -28.20 20.75 -7.65
N ILE A 706 -29.18 21.09 -8.50
CA ILE A 706 -30.34 20.23 -8.77
C ILE A 706 -30.34 19.87 -10.24
N GLU A 707 -30.23 18.57 -10.54
CA GLU A 707 -30.19 18.09 -11.91
C GLU A 707 -31.56 18.16 -12.57
N SER A 708 -31.60 18.61 -13.82
CA SER A 708 -32.85 18.74 -14.59
C SER A 708 -32.70 18.26 -16.02
N HIS A 709 -33.72 17.61 -16.57
CA HIS A 709 -33.74 17.06 -17.92
C HIS A 709 -35.09 17.36 -18.59
N ILE A 710 -35.09 17.64 -19.90
CA ILE A 710 -36.31 17.91 -20.67
C ILE A 710 -37.37 16.78 -20.56
N ASP A 711 -36.93 15.53 -20.62
CA ASP A 711 -37.74 14.34 -20.38
C ASP A 711 -36.90 13.34 -19.55
N PRO A 712 -36.97 13.41 -18.22
CA PRO A 712 -36.09 12.61 -17.37
C PRO A 712 -36.30 11.09 -17.47
N SER A 713 -37.39 10.62 -18.08
CA SER A 713 -37.62 9.19 -18.34
C SER A 713 -36.72 8.63 -19.45
N LYS A 714 -36.19 9.51 -20.31
CA LYS A 714 -35.33 9.17 -21.45
C LYS A 714 -33.86 9.52 -21.26
N ALA A 715 -33.50 10.08 -20.10
CA ALA A 715 -32.11 10.42 -19.80
C ALA A 715 -31.23 9.17 -19.74
N TRP A 716 -30.08 9.20 -20.43
CA TRP A 716 -29.10 8.11 -20.44
C TRP A 716 -28.31 8.03 -19.12
N THR A 717 -28.29 9.11 -18.34
CA THR A 717 -27.52 9.24 -17.10
C THR A 717 -28.37 9.66 -15.90
N ASP A 718 -28.16 8.98 -14.77
CA ASP A 718 -28.80 9.21 -13.46
C ASP A 718 -30.30 9.56 -13.51
N ALA A 719 -31.05 8.90 -14.40
CA ALA A 719 -32.43 9.22 -14.71
C ALA A 719 -33.35 9.31 -13.47
N ALA A 720 -33.09 8.60 -12.38
CA ALA A 720 -33.91 8.64 -11.18
C ALA A 720 -33.87 9.98 -10.40
N GLN A 721 -32.81 10.79 -10.54
CA GLN A 721 -32.59 11.99 -9.72
C GLN A 721 -32.89 13.33 -10.41
N GLN A 722 -33.09 13.35 -11.74
CA GLN A 722 -33.27 14.59 -12.52
C GLN A 722 -34.74 15.07 -12.58
N LEU A 723 -35.04 16.32 -12.28
CA LEU A 723 -36.39 16.91 -12.42
C LEU A 723 -36.67 17.37 -13.86
N THR A 724 -37.93 17.64 -14.22
CA THR A 724 -38.21 18.52 -15.37
C THR A 724 -38.01 19.98 -14.94
N PRO A 725 -37.74 20.92 -15.86
CA PRO A 725 -37.69 22.35 -15.53
C PRO A 725 -38.97 22.85 -14.83
N GLN A 726 -40.15 22.32 -15.23
CA GLN A 726 -41.40 22.60 -14.53
C GLN A 726 -41.41 22.06 -13.09
N ALA A 727 -41.07 20.78 -12.88
CA ALA A 727 -41.09 20.19 -11.54
C ALA A 727 -40.03 20.81 -10.61
N LEU A 728 -38.91 21.29 -11.16
CA LEU A 728 -37.95 22.13 -10.44
C LEU A 728 -38.59 23.44 -9.99
N ASN A 729 -39.30 24.15 -10.88
CA ASN A 729 -39.98 25.40 -10.54
C ASN A 729 -41.04 25.21 -9.44
N GLU A 730 -41.82 24.12 -9.52
CA GLU A 730 -42.82 23.73 -8.51
C GLU A 730 -42.15 23.43 -7.16
N MET A 731 -41.06 22.64 -7.14
CA MET A 731 -40.32 22.33 -5.92
C MET A 731 -39.74 23.59 -5.27
N LEU A 732 -39.11 24.48 -6.05
CA LEU A 732 -38.54 25.73 -5.54
C LEU A 732 -39.60 26.71 -5.01
N ALA A 733 -40.82 26.67 -5.55
CA ALA A 733 -41.95 27.47 -5.06
C ALA A 733 -42.53 26.92 -3.74
N ALA A 734 -42.35 25.62 -3.46
CA ALA A 734 -42.80 24.97 -2.23
C ALA A 734 -41.80 25.06 -1.06
N LEU A 735 -40.53 25.39 -1.32
CA LEU A 735 -39.51 25.52 -0.27
C LEU A 735 -39.74 26.76 0.61
N SER A 736 -39.51 26.62 1.91
CA SER A 736 -39.55 27.73 2.87
C SER A 736 -38.19 28.41 2.93
N TRP A 737 -38.08 29.56 2.25
CA TRP A 737 -36.86 30.37 2.17
C TRP A 737 -36.61 31.27 3.39
N ASN A 738 -37.63 31.50 4.22
CA ASN A 738 -37.52 32.37 5.39
C ASN A 738 -36.83 31.64 6.56
N ARG A 739 -35.76 32.22 7.10
CA ARG A 739 -35.06 31.76 8.33
C ARG A 739 -35.85 32.04 9.63
N THR A 740 -37.18 32.14 9.59
CA THR A 740 -38.00 32.75 10.65
C THR A 740 -38.78 31.74 11.49
N ASN A 741 -38.34 31.52 12.74
CA ASN A 741 -39.11 31.81 13.97
C ASN A 741 -38.42 31.33 15.27
N SER A 742 -37.15 31.68 15.44
CA SER A 742 -36.42 31.52 16.72
C SER A 742 -35.62 32.78 17.09
N LYS A 743 -36.26 33.95 16.93
CA LYS A 743 -35.73 35.25 17.39
C LYS A 743 -36.48 35.83 18.60
N GLU A 744 -37.62 35.26 18.99
CA GLU A 744 -38.34 35.63 20.23
C GLU A 744 -38.06 34.66 21.39
N ASN A 745 -37.42 33.52 21.11
CA ASN A 745 -36.65 32.76 22.08
C ASN A 745 -35.23 32.64 21.52
N GLU A 746 -34.28 33.40 22.06
CA GLU A 746 -32.87 33.07 21.91
C GLU A 746 -32.56 31.81 22.74
N PRO A 747 -32.17 30.68 22.14
CA PRO A 747 -30.85 30.16 22.46
C PRO A 747 -29.81 31.08 21.82
N LYS A 748 -28.75 31.37 22.57
CA LYS A 748 -27.51 31.93 21.99
C LYS A 748 -26.98 30.96 20.92
N ARG A 749 -25.94 31.36 20.16
CA ARG A 749 -25.14 30.43 19.34
C ARG A 749 -24.37 29.43 20.23
N SER A 750 -25.11 28.52 20.87
CA SER A 750 -24.64 27.55 21.84
C SER A 750 -25.48 26.28 21.71
N HIS A 751 -24.85 25.25 21.17
CA HIS A 751 -25.35 23.87 21.10
C HIS A 751 -26.60 23.64 20.23
N LEU A 752 -26.37 23.05 19.04
CA LEU A 752 -27.12 21.87 18.62
C LEU A 752 -27.33 20.99 19.85
N ASP A 753 -28.55 20.55 20.19
CA ASP A 753 -28.77 19.61 21.30
C ASP A 753 -27.95 18.33 21.03
N PRO A 754 -26.80 18.12 21.71
CA PRO A 754 -25.92 17.00 21.36
C PRO A 754 -26.62 15.69 21.66
N LEU A 755 -27.58 15.68 22.59
CA LEU A 755 -28.39 14.52 22.94
C LEU A 755 -29.23 14.03 21.75
N LYS A 756 -29.64 14.90 20.82
CA LYS A 756 -30.39 14.47 19.64
C LYS A 756 -29.49 13.73 18.65
N GLU A 757 -28.28 14.22 18.42
CA GLU A 757 -27.27 13.57 17.58
C GLU A 757 -26.74 12.27 18.22
N PHE A 758 -26.44 12.28 19.52
CA PHE A 758 -26.09 11.07 20.27
C PHE A 758 -27.22 10.03 20.23
N ARG A 759 -28.50 10.43 20.32
CA ARG A 759 -29.64 9.50 20.17
C ARG A 759 -29.74 8.93 18.76
N GLU A 760 -29.53 9.71 17.71
CA GLU A 760 -29.52 9.19 16.33
C GLU A 760 -28.34 8.24 16.09
N ASN A 761 -27.17 8.50 16.67
CA ASN A 761 -26.01 7.61 16.62
C ASN A 761 -26.25 6.31 17.40
N ILE A 762 -26.80 6.38 18.63
CA ILE A 762 -27.24 5.21 19.41
C ILE A 762 -28.23 4.37 18.61
N LEU A 763 -29.26 4.99 18.02
CA LEU A 763 -30.26 4.29 17.20
C LEU A 763 -29.71 3.62 15.94
N ASN A 764 -28.50 3.99 15.48
CA ASN A 764 -27.82 3.30 14.38
C ASN A 764 -26.96 2.16 14.91
N LEU A 765 -26.20 2.38 15.99
CA LEU A 765 -25.45 1.33 16.69
C LEU A 765 -26.38 0.20 17.17
N ASP A 766 -27.56 0.52 17.70
CA ASP A 766 -28.59 -0.44 18.10
C ASP A 766 -29.01 -1.35 16.93
N LYS A 767 -29.21 -0.79 15.73
CA LYS A 767 -29.53 -1.57 14.52
C LYS A 767 -28.38 -2.49 14.15
N ASP A 768 -27.14 -2.04 14.31
CA ASP A 768 -25.95 -2.81 13.94
C ASP A 768 -25.70 -3.95 14.94
N ILE A 769 -25.99 -3.74 16.22
CA ILE A 769 -26.07 -4.79 17.25
C ILE A 769 -27.14 -5.81 16.85
N ILE A 770 -28.36 -5.38 16.52
CA ILE A 770 -29.48 -6.27 16.13
C ILE A 770 -29.13 -7.08 14.86
N LYS A 771 -28.55 -6.47 13.82
CA LYS A 771 -28.09 -7.18 12.62
C LYS A 771 -27.01 -8.21 12.95
N SER A 772 -26.06 -7.86 13.82
CA SER A 772 -24.96 -8.73 14.21
C SER A 772 -25.45 -9.94 15.02
N LEU A 773 -26.42 -9.73 15.91
CA LEU A 773 -27.15 -10.82 16.56
C LEU A 773 -27.89 -11.69 15.54
N GLY A 774 -28.54 -11.11 14.54
CA GLY A 774 -29.18 -11.83 13.44
C GLY A 774 -28.24 -12.80 12.71
N LYS A 775 -27.10 -12.28 12.23
CA LYS A 775 -26.03 -13.08 11.59
C LYS A 775 -25.51 -14.18 12.51
N ARG A 776 -25.29 -13.86 13.79
CA ARG A 776 -24.86 -14.85 14.79
C ARG A 776 -25.89 -15.98 14.95
N MET A 777 -27.18 -15.67 14.91
CA MET A 777 -28.23 -16.70 15.00
C MET A 777 -28.36 -17.55 13.74
N GLU A 778 -27.96 -17.07 12.56
CA GLU A 778 -27.84 -17.90 11.35
C GLU A 778 -26.76 -18.98 11.55
N ILE A 779 -25.55 -18.60 11.99
CA ILE A 779 -24.46 -19.53 12.32
C ILE A 779 -24.90 -20.54 13.40
N VAL A 780 -25.66 -20.11 14.42
CA VAL A 780 -26.19 -21.00 15.46
C VAL A 780 -27.16 -22.05 14.90
N ARG A 781 -27.97 -21.72 13.88
CA ARG A 781 -28.85 -22.70 13.21
C ARG A 781 -28.03 -23.74 12.46
N GLU A 782 -27.00 -23.32 11.71
CA GLU A 782 -26.10 -24.24 10.99
C GLU A 782 -25.37 -25.20 11.96
N ILE A 783 -24.90 -24.69 13.10
CA ILE A 783 -24.33 -25.50 14.19
C ILE A 783 -25.38 -26.50 14.73
N GLY A 784 -26.63 -26.06 14.92
CA GLY A 784 -27.73 -26.92 15.37
C GLY A 784 -28.03 -28.06 14.40
N GLU A 785 -28.13 -27.77 13.09
CA GLU A 785 -28.29 -28.79 12.05
C GLU A 785 -27.12 -29.77 12.03
N HIS A 786 -25.89 -29.27 12.13
CA HIS A 786 -24.69 -30.10 12.18
C HIS A 786 -24.68 -31.01 13.42
N LYS A 787 -25.03 -30.50 14.61
CA LYS A 787 -25.12 -31.28 15.85
C LYS A 787 -26.21 -32.36 15.77
N LYS A 788 -27.40 -32.00 15.26
CA LYS A 788 -28.51 -32.95 15.02
C LYS A 788 -28.10 -34.08 14.07
N LYS A 789 -27.39 -33.76 12.97
CA LYS A 789 -26.86 -34.75 12.01
C LYS A 789 -25.84 -35.73 12.63
N HIS A 790 -25.04 -35.27 13.59
CA HIS A 790 -23.97 -36.07 14.21
C HIS A 790 -24.29 -36.57 15.63
N ARG A 791 -25.54 -36.43 16.10
CA ARG A 791 -26.00 -36.82 17.46
C ARG A 791 -25.13 -36.23 18.58
N LYS A 792 -24.73 -34.96 18.45
CA LYS A 792 -24.01 -34.22 19.49
C LYS A 792 -24.97 -33.36 20.33
N GLU A 793 -24.68 -33.23 21.61
CA GLU A 793 -25.47 -32.41 22.53
C GLU A 793 -25.45 -30.91 22.13
N PRO A 794 -26.54 -30.15 22.37
CA PRO A 794 -26.57 -28.70 22.14
C PRO A 794 -25.57 -27.92 22.99
N GLU A 795 -25.24 -28.39 24.20
CA GLU A 795 -24.40 -27.70 25.17
C GLU A 795 -22.93 -28.17 25.11
N ASP A 796 -22.00 -27.20 25.12
CA ASP A 796 -20.55 -27.41 25.08
C ASP A 796 -19.87 -26.55 26.16
N PRO A 797 -19.74 -27.06 27.40
CA PRO A 797 -19.26 -26.27 28.54
C PRO A 797 -17.83 -25.75 28.41
N GLU A 798 -16.96 -26.44 27.66
CA GLU A 798 -15.56 -26.03 27.47
C GLU A 798 -15.48 -24.81 26.56
N TYR A 799 -16.20 -24.82 25.43
CA TYR A 799 -16.33 -23.66 24.55
C TYR A 799 -16.96 -22.46 25.28
N TRP A 800 -17.96 -22.68 26.15
CA TRP A 800 -18.58 -21.59 26.90
C TRP A 800 -17.64 -20.94 27.92
N ASN A 801 -16.81 -21.71 28.62
CA ASN A 801 -15.80 -21.15 29.53
C ASN A 801 -14.73 -20.35 28.76
N LEU A 802 -14.25 -20.87 27.62
CA LEU A 802 -13.31 -20.14 26.76
C LEU A 802 -13.91 -18.81 26.27
N ALA A 803 -15.12 -18.84 25.73
CA ALA A 803 -15.79 -17.66 25.19
C ALA A 803 -16.20 -16.64 26.28
N GLN A 804 -16.39 -17.04 27.53
CA GLN A 804 -16.58 -16.10 28.64
C GLN A 804 -15.26 -15.41 29.02
N ASN A 805 -14.14 -16.15 29.06
CA ASN A 805 -12.83 -15.58 29.35
C ASN A 805 -12.41 -14.55 28.29
N GLU A 806 -12.61 -14.84 27.00
CA GLU A 806 -12.34 -13.88 25.92
C GLU A 806 -13.22 -12.63 26.02
N ARG A 807 -14.52 -12.78 26.33
CA ARG A 807 -15.43 -11.63 26.55
C ARG A 807 -15.02 -10.79 27.75
N ALA A 808 -14.52 -11.39 28.83
CA ALA A 808 -14.06 -10.66 30.01
C ALA A 808 -12.82 -9.79 29.70
N LEU A 809 -11.91 -10.28 28.84
CA LEU A 809 -10.77 -9.51 28.35
C LEU A 809 -11.23 -8.29 27.51
N VAL A 810 -12.07 -8.53 26.49
CA VAL A 810 -12.59 -7.46 25.62
C VAL A 810 -13.46 -6.45 26.39
N CYS A 811 -14.22 -6.88 27.41
CA CYS A 811 -14.93 -5.97 28.31
C CYS A 811 -14.00 -4.96 28.99
N LYS A 812 -12.85 -5.44 29.46
CA LYS A 812 -11.88 -4.65 30.22
C LYS A 812 -11.16 -3.65 29.30
N GLU A 813 -10.85 -4.05 28.07
CA GLU A 813 -10.27 -3.19 27.03
C GLU A 813 -11.23 -2.08 26.59
N LEU A 814 -12.51 -2.41 26.36
CA LEU A 814 -13.54 -1.45 25.97
C LEU A 814 -14.13 -0.64 27.15
N ASN A 815 -13.59 -0.83 28.36
CA ASN A 815 -14.03 -0.18 29.60
C ASN A 815 -15.54 -0.33 29.89
N LEU A 816 -16.11 -1.49 29.50
CA LEU A 816 -17.52 -1.84 29.69
C LEU A 816 -17.74 -2.48 31.07
N ASN A 817 -18.96 -2.35 31.60
CA ASN A 817 -19.32 -3.05 32.83
C ASN A 817 -19.39 -4.56 32.59
N GLU A 818 -18.41 -5.29 33.14
CA GLU A 818 -18.26 -6.74 32.96
C GLU A 818 -19.54 -7.52 33.29
N LYS A 819 -20.20 -7.19 34.41
CA LYS A 819 -21.45 -7.84 34.82
C LYS A 819 -22.56 -7.65 33.78
N PHE A 820 -22.74 -6.45 33.24
CA PHE A 820 -23.72 -6.15 32.20
C PHE A 820 -23.48 -6.99 30.93
N VAL A 821 -22.23 -7.11 30.49
CA VAL A 821 -21.91 -7.88 29.28
C VAL A 821 -22.06 -9.38 29.51
N ILE A 822 -21.66 -9.90 30.68
CA ILE A 822 -21.90 -11.30 31.06
C ILE A 822 -23.40 -11.61 31.08
N GLU A 823 -24.24 -10.76 31.68
CA GLU A 823 -25.70 -10.91 31.70
C GLU A 823 -26.29 -10.89 30.28
N LEU A 824 -25.90 -9.92 29.44
CA LEU A 824 -26.32 -9.82 28.04
C LEU A 824 -25.96 -11.09 27.24
N PHE A 825 -24.72 -11.57 27.33
CA PHE A 825 -24.30 -12.75 26.61
C PHE A 825 -24.88 -14.05 27.18
N ASN A 826 -25.24 -14.11 28.46
CA ASN A 826 -26.00 -15.23 29.02
C ASN A 826 -27.43 -15.30 28.45
N HIS A 827 -28.08 -14.15 28.20
CA HIS A 827 -29.37 -14.13 27.51
C HIS A 827 -29.24 -14.56 26.04
N ILE A 828 -28.28 -14.00 25.30
CA ILE A 828 -27.97 -14.40 23.91
C ILE A 828 -27.64 -15.90 23.84
N GLN A 829 -26.94 -16.42 24.84
CA GLN A 829 -26.58 -17.83 24.94
C GLN A 829 -27.78 -18.73 25.20
N SER A 830 -28.68 -18.33 26.11
CA SER A 830 -29.92 -19.05 26.39
C SER A 830 -30.77 -19.20 25.11
N GLU A 831 -30.88 -18.12 24.34
CA GLU A 831 -31.54 -18.14 23.03
C GLU A 831 -30.81 -19.06 22.02
N SER A 832 -29.48 -19.05 22.06
CA SER A 832 -28.66 -19.91 21.18
C SER A 832 -28.87 -21.41 21.44
N ILE A 833 -29.08 -21.80 22.70
CA ILE A 833 -29.40 -23.18 23.10
C ILE A 833 -30.84 -23.51 22.71
N SER A 834 -31.77 -22.57 22.85
CA SER A 834 -33.17 -22.71 22.42
C SER A 834 -33.27 -23.04 20.92
N ILE A 835 -32.53 -22.32 20.07
CA ILE A 835 -32.48 -22.49 18.62
C ILE A 835 -31.82 -23.83 18.20
N GLN A 836 -30.91 -24.38 19.01
CA GLN A 836 -30.22 -25.65 18.70
C GLN A 836 -31.01 -26.90 19.10
N LYS A 837 -32.03 -26.78 19.96
CA LYS A 837 -32.94 -27.87 20.33
C LYS A 837 -33.88 -28.23 19.17
#